data_AF-A0A672ULI7-F1
#
_entry.id   AF-A0A672ULI7-F1
#
_cell.length_a   1.000
_cell.length_b   1.000
_cell.length_c   1.000
_cell.angle_alpha   90.00
_cell.angle_beta   90.00
_cell.angle_gamma   90.00
#
_symmetry.space_group_name_H-M   'P 1'
#
loop_
_entity.id
_entity.type
_entity.pdbx_description
1 polymer ?
#
loop_
_entity_poly.entity_id
_entity_poly.type
_entity_poly.pdbx_seq_one_letter_code
_entity_poly.pdbx_strand_id
1 'polypeptide(L)'
;MDLFYRSSNLQYFKRLIQIPQLPENPPNFLRASALSEHISPVVVIPAEASSPDSEPITDLVEMDTASQSLFDSKFDDIFGSSLGSDPFNFNSQNGMNKDDKDRLIEQLYGEMAALKEQLESFKAESARGMMQLRGRASELEAELAEQQHLKQQAQDESEFLRAELEELKKQREDTEKAQRSLTEIERRAQANEQRYSKLKEKYSELVQNHADLLRKNAEVTKQVTAARQAQGDVEREKKDLEDSFQRVSEQAQRKSQEQAEVLDTLKRELAASRQELQVLQGTLESSTQAGAEQSTRIAGLEQERDSLSRAAERHGEEVAALHAELQQMRDRLGREQESSKMELEVLQPHSLLSSGPCQQHSLRLSPACCLPADCLLSRTLAASECVERLQDAHGMCPCPTAAVGSLLPCLALFAHLVSDTLLQGSATSHLAPMEPADRLLEVCKQCGSEAVSYLSALQDPGKVKGADCSLVTICLGHISAIGEELRPRGLDVKQEELGDLVDKEMAATAAAIETAATRIEEMLSKARAGDTGVKLEVNERILGSCTGLMQAIRVLVLASKDLQREIVESGRGAASPKEFYAKNSRWTEGLISASKAVGWGATVMVDAADLVVQGKGTFEELMVCSREIAASTAQLVAASKVRTSRSSPAALGTSARGGLMVSISTDSMDFSSMTLTQIKRQEMDSQVRVLELENQLQKERQKLGELRKKHYELAGVAEGWEDGECMPGLPPRAERERSGFFCLSLLFQP
;
A
#
# COMPACT_ATOMS: atom_id res chain seq x y z
N MET A 1 -50.28 43.20 -42.28
CA MET A 1 -51.05 43.10 -43.53
C MET A 1 -52.37 43.89 -43.49
N ASP A 2 -53.30 43.60 -42.58
CA ASP A 2 -54.64 44.23 -42.62
C ASP A 2 -54.66 45.78 -42.57
N LEU A 3 -53.76 46.38 -41.76
CA LEU A 3 -53.56 47.84 -41.74
C LEU A 3 -53.13 48.41 -43.11
N PHE A 4 -52.22 47.71 -43.80
CA PHE A 4 -51.62 48.14 -45.06
C PHE A 4 -52.64 48.21 -46.20
N TYR A 5 -53.56 47.24 -46.26
CA TYR A 5 -54.66 47.27 -47.23
C TYR A 5 -55.66 48.41 -46.96
N ARG A 6 -55.96 48.71 -45.69
CA ARG A 6 -56.85 49.83 -45.31
C ARG A 6 -56.27 51.20 -45.66
N SER A 7 -54.96 51.41 -45.53
CA SER A 7 -54.31 52.70 -45.86
C SER A 7 -54.34 53.06 -47.35
N SER A 8 -54.45 52.07 -48.25
CA SER A 8 -54.23 52.26 -49.70
C SER A 8 -55.33 53.04 -50.46
N ASN A 9 -56.51 53.24 -49.87
CA ASN A 9 -57.70 53.75 -50.57
C ASN A 9 -58.12 55.20 -50.23
N LEU A 10 -57.33 55.94 -49.45
CA LEU A 10 -57.61 57.35 -49.16
C LEU A 10 -57.26 58.26 -50.35
N GLN A 11 -58.20 58.42 -51.29
CA GLN A 11 -57.98 59.14 -52.56
C GLN A 11 -57.56 60.62 -52.44
N TYR A 12 -57.73 61.24 -51.27
CA TYR A 12 -57.56 62.69 -51.09
C TYR A 12 -56.12 63.19 -51.32
N PHE A 13 -55.10 62.37 -51.03
CA PHE A 13 -53.70 62.78 -51.15
C PHE A 13 -53.13 62.77 -52.58
N LYS A 14 -53.84 62.19 -53.56
CA LYS A 14 -53.29 61.85 -54.87
C LYS A 14 -53.13 63.02 -55.87
N ARG A 15 -53.28 64.27 -55.42
CA ARG A 15 -53.21 65.50 -56.25
C ARG A 15 -52.30 66.62 -55.73
N LEU A 16 -51.80 66.53 -54.50
CA LEU A 16 -50.96 67.57 -53.88
C LEU A 16 -49.48 67.18 -53.77
N ILE A 17 -49.16 65.89 -53.76
CA ILE A 17 -47.78 65.37 -53.79
C ILE A 17 -47.74 64.18 -54.74
N GLN A 18 -46.81 64.18 -55.70
CA GLN A 18 -46.64 63.07 -56.64
C GLN A 18 -45.75 61.97 -56.02
N ILE A 19 -46.35 61.11 -55.20
CA ILE A 19 -45.67 60.00 -54.55
C ILE A 19 -45.22 58.96 -55.61
N PRO A 20 -43.93 58.60 -55.70
CA PRO A 20 -43.46 57.54 -56.59
C PRO A 20 -44.11 56.19 -56.28
N GLN A 21 -44.38 55.38 -57.30
CA GLN A 21 -44.92 54.04 -57.07
C GLN A 21 -43.85 53.09 -56.52
N LEU A 22 -44.24 52.27 -55.55
CA LEU A 22 -43.36 51.24 -54.96
C LEU A 22 -43.10 50.11 -55.98
N PRO A 23 -41.93 49.44 -55.92
CA PRO A 23 -41.66 48.27 -56.74
C PRO A 23 -42.69 47.15 -56.51
N GLU A 24 -43.02 46.39 -57.56
CA GLU A 24 -44.08 45.36 -57.52
C GLU A 24 -43.79 44.18 -56.57
N ASN A 25 -42.53 44.00 -56.14
CA ASN A 25 -42.10 42.91 -55.26
C ASN A 25 -41.47 43.45 -53.97
N PRO A 26 -41.83 42.90 -52.78
CA PRO A 26 -41.24 43.32 -51.52
C PRO A 26 -39.77 42.85 -51.39
N PRO A 27 -38.91 43.63 -50.71
CA PRO A 27 -37.50 43.29 -50.56
C PRO A 27 -37.30 42.01 -49.73
N ASN A 28 -36.36 41.16 -50.16
CA ASN A 28 -36.05 39.90 -49.49
C ASN A 28 -34.96 40.07 -48.43
N PHE A 29 -35.38 40.30 -47.18
CA PHE A 29 -34.52 40.55 -46.02
C PHE A 29 -33.54 39.40 -45.65
N LEU A 30 -33.67 38.21 -46.26
CA LEU A 30 -32.78 37.07 -46.00
C LEU A 30 -31.47 37.09 -46.82
N ARG A 31 -31.27 38.09 -47.70
CA ARG A 31 -30.09 38.16 -48.58
C ARG A 31 -29.45 39.54 -48.54
N ALA A 32 -28.37 39.69 -47.78
CA ALA A 32 -27.72 40.98 -47.52
C ALA A 32 -27.35 41.78 -48.79
N SER A 33 -26.96 41.08 -49.87
CA SER A 33 -26.64 41.72 -51.16
C SER A 33 -27.82 42.33 -51.91
N ALA A 34 -29.07 42.06 -51.49
CA ALA A 34 -30.27 42.68 -52.06
C ALA A 34 -30.62 44.01 -51.36
N LEU A 35 -29.98 44.34 -50.23
CA LEU A 35 -30.18 45.62 -49.53
C LEU A 35 -29.43 46.77 -50.23
N SER A 36 -28.33 46.47 -50.93
CA SER A 36 -27.51 47.44 -51.68
C SER A 36 -28.10 47.86 -53.03
N GLU A 37 -29.12 47.17 -53.55
CA GLU A 37 -29.85 47.59 -54.77
C GLU A 37 -31.00 48.57 -54.45
N HIS A 38 -31.27 48.85 -53.17
CA HIS A 38 -32.38 49.72 -52.77
C HIS A 38 -32.00 51.21 -52.86
N ILE A 39 -32.22 51.81 -54.04
CA ILE A 39 -32.10 53.26 -54.25
C ILE A 39 -33.30 53.96 -53.59
N SER A 40 -33.03 54.90 -52.70
CA SER A 40 -34.08 55.70 -52.04
C SER A 40 -34.71 56.71 -53.00
N PRO A 41 -36.06 56.83 -53.06
CA PRO A 41 -36.72 57.78 -53.94
C PRO A 41 -36.55 59.22 -53.44
N VAL A 42 -35.77 60.02 -54.17
CA VAL A 42 -35.60 61.45 -53.89
C VAL A 42 -36.85 62.23 -54.29
N VAL A 43 -37.44 62.97 -53.35
CA VAL A 43 -38.57 63.88 -53.62
C VAL A 43 -38.03 65.16 -54.26
N VAL A 44 -38.21 65.30 -55.56
CA VAL A 44 -37.94 66.56 -56.28
C VAL A 44 -39.17 67.45 -56.19
N ILE A 45 -39.04 68.59 -55.50
CA ILE A 45 -40.06 69.65 -55.48
C ILE A 45 -39.77 70.59 -56.66
N PRO A 46 -40.68 70.75 -57.63
CA PRO A 46 -40.54 71.77 -58.67
C PRO A 46 -40.70 73.17 -58.07
N ALA A 47 -39.83 74.10 -58.44
CA ALA A 47 -40.02 75.52 -58.15
C ALA A 47 -40.76 76.20 -59.31
N GLU A 48 -41.74 77.08 -59.02
CA GLU A 48 -41.85 78.45 -59.57
C GLU A 48 -43.14 79.19 -59.12
N ALA A 49 -43.06 80.53 -59.17
CA ALA A 49 -44.11 81.54 -59.38
C ALA A 49 -45.39 81.62 -58.49
N SER A 50 -45.35 82.56 -57.52
CA SER A 50 -46.46 83.50 -57.12
C SER A 50 -47.71 82.92 -56.39
N SER A 51 -48.51 83.66 -55.61
CA SER A 51 -48.62 85.12 -55.35
C SER A 51 -48.90 85.46 -53.83
N PRO A 52 -49.65 86.50 -53.37
CA PRO A 52 -49.23 87.34 -52.22
C PRO A 52 -49.89 87.04 -50.84
N ASP A 53 -49.86 88.06 -49.96
CA ASP A 53 -50.57 88.24 -48.67
C ASP A 53 -50.02 87.56 -47.42
N SER A 54 -49.12 88.27 -46.71
CA SER A 54 -49.28 88.66 -45.29
C SER A 54 -48.12 89.57 -44.83
N GLU A 55 -48.42 90.71 -44.22
CA GLU A 55 -47.43 91.70 -43.77
C GLU A 55 -46.83 91.37 -42.39
N PRO A 56 -45.54 91.65 -42.13
CA PRO A 56 -44.93 91.53 -40.82
C PRO A 56 -44.95 92.84 -40.00
N ILE A 57 -45.39 92.73 -38.75
CA ILE A 57 -44.88 93.43 -37.54
C ILE A 57 -44.34 94.87 -37.73
N THR A 58 -45.09 95.86 -37.24
CA THR A 58 -44.56 97.20 -36.93
C THR A 58 -44.55 97.44 -35.42
N ASP A 59 -43.35 97.48 -34.81
CA ASP A 59 -43.16 98.03 -33.47
C ASP A 59 -43.45 99.54 -33.47
N LEU A 60 -44.07 100.03 -32.39
CA LEU A 60 -44.34 101.44 -32.15
C LEU A 60 -43.50 101.93 -30.97
N VAL A 61 -42.38 102.60 -31.29
CA VAL A 61 -41.56 103.33 -30.32
C VAL A 61 -41.30 104.74 -30.87
N GLU A 62 -41.47 105.73 -30.01
CA GLU A 62 -41.37 107.15 -30.32
C GLU A 62 -39.90 107.62 -30.42
N MET A 63 -39.59 108.55 -31.33
CA MET A 63 -38.48 109.47 -31.13
C MET A 63 -38.70 110.80 -31.88
N ASP A 64 -37.98 111.83 -31.43
CA ASP A 64 -38.47 113.21 -31.42
C ASP A 64 -37.91 114.13 -32.51
N THR A 65 -38.57 115.28 -32.71
CA THR A 65 -38.11 116.53 -33.34
C THR A 65 -37.15 116.50 -34.56
N ALA A 66 -37.58 117.09 -35.69
CA ALA A 66 -37.08 118.41 -36.11
C ALA A 66 -37.69 118.95 -37.43
N SER A 67 -38.17 120.20 -37.36
CA SER A 67 -38.16 121.26 -38.38
C SER A 67 -38.04 120.93 -39.88
N GLN A 68 -39.13 121.19 -40.63
CA GLN A 68 -39.05 122.15 -41.75
C GLN A 68 -40.40 122.79 -42.11
N SER A 69 -40.34 123.98 -42.69
CA SER A 69 -41.48 124.85 -43.02
C SER A 69 -41.80 124.85 -44.52
N LEU A 70 -43.08 125.08 -44.87
CA LEU A 70 -43.57 126.05 -45.88
C LEU A 70 -45.03 125.76 -46.31
N PHE A 71 -45.71 126.80 -46.83
CA PHE A 71 -47.04 126.83 -47.47
C PHE A 71 -48.27 126.60 -46.55
N ASP A 72 -49.39 127.31 -46.75
CA ASP A 72 -49.58 128.67 -47.31
C ASP A 72 -50.79 129.33 -46.63
N SER A 73 -50.72 130.63 -46.37
CA SER A 73 -51.76 131.37 -45.62
C SER A 73 -52.85 131.90 -46.55
N LYS A 74 -53.78 131.03 -46.99
CA LYS A 74 -54.90 131.41 -47.88
C LYS A 74 -56.22 130.67 -47.58
N PHE A 75 -56.87 131.01 -46.46
CA PHE A 75 -58.27 130.63 -46.23
C PHE A 75 -59.11 131.72 -45.53
N ASP A 76 -58.51 132.53 -44.66
CA ASP A 76 -59.23 133.56 -43.87
C ASP A 76 -59.77 134.76 -44.68
N ASP A 77 -59.34 134.95 -45.93
CA ASP A 77 -59.78 136.07 -46.80
C ASP A 77 -61.18 135.89 -47.43
N ILE A 78 -61.85 134.75 -47.22
CA ILE A 78 -63.10 134.41 -47.93
C ILE A 78 -64.38 134.78 -47.14
N PHE A 79 -64.30 134.95 -45.82
CA PHE A 79 -65.46 135.25 -44.96
C PHE A 79 -65.35 136.56 -44.16
N GLY A 80 -65.20 137.67 -44.89
CA GLY A 80 -65.96 138.88 -44.58
C GLY A 80 -65.44 139.81 -43.46
N SER A 81 -64.23 140.34 -43.60
CA SER A 81 -63.88 141.60 -42.90
C SER A 81 -64.58 142.79 -43.56
N SER A 82 -65.64 143.31 -42.92
CA SER A 82 -66.32 144.57 -43.28
C SER A 82 -67.24 145.02 -42.13
N LEU A 83 -67.40 146.31 -41.81
CA LEU A 83 -66.59 147.50 -42.14
C LEU A 83 -66.92 148.57 -41.06
N GLY A 84 -66.41 149.80 -41.19
CA GLY A 84 -66.73 150.88 -40.24
C GLY A 84 -68.20 151.31 -40.26
N SER A 85 -68.71 151.74 -39.10
CA SER A 85 -70.00 152.43 -38.87
C SER A 85 -71.29 151.71 -39.33
N ASP A 86 -71.90 150.96 -38.41
CA ASP A 86 -73.34 150.63 -38.46
C ASP A 86 -74.06 151.32 -37.27
N PRO A 87 -75.12 152.13 -37.51
CA PRO A 87 -75.92 152.75 -36.45
C PRO A 87 -76.78 151.80 -35.59
N PHE A 88 -76.96 150.52 -35.96
CA PHE A 88 -77.95 149.61 -35.36
C PHE A 88 -77.35 148.40 -34.62
N ASN A 89 -76.44 148.65 -33.68
CA ASN A 89 -75.94 147.61 -32.77
C ASN A 89 -76.99 147.22 -31.70
N PHE A 90 -77.61 146.05 -31.85
CA PHE A 90 -78.63 145.50 -30.93
C PHE A 90 -78.10 144.65 -29.76
N ASN A 91 -76.78 144.57 -29.55
CA ASN A 91 -76.13 143.60 -28.65
C ASN A 91 -76.27 143.90 -27.12
N SER A 92 -77.44 144.34 -26.66
CA SER A 92 -77.67 144.83 -25.29
C SER A 92 -78.92 144.28 -24.59
N GLN A 93 -79.58 143.25 -25.13
CA GLN A 93 -80.82 142.70 -24.54
C GLN A 93 -80.63 141.60 -23.47
N ASN A 94 -79.41 141.05 -23.28
CA ASN A 94 -79.08 140.17 -22.16
C ASN A 94 -78.22 140.91 -21.12
N GLY A 95 -78.85 141.30 -20.01
CA GLY A 95 -78.32 142.21 -18.97
C GLY A 95 -77.26 141.63 -18.02
N MET A 96 -76.24 140.95 -18.55
CA MET A 96 -74.97 140.70 -17.85
C MET A 96 -73.94 141.73 -18.33
N ASN A 97 -73.21 142.38 -17.40
CA ASN A 97 -72.13 143.28 -17.80
C ASN A 97 -70.96 142.50 -18.40
N LYS A 98 -70.05 143.21 -19.07
CA LYS A 98 -68.85 142.61 -19.67
C LYS A 98 -68.02 141.88 -18.60
N ASP A 99 -67.78 142.54 -17.47
CA ASP A 99 -66.95 142.02 -16.37
C ASP A 99 -67.52 140.72 -15.77
N ASP A 100 -68.85 140.54 -15.77
CA ASP A 100 -69.51 139.31 -15.31
C ASP A 100 -69.32 138.15 -16.31
N LYS A 101 -69.27 138.46 -17.61
CA LYS A 101 -68.98 137.48 -18.68
C LYS A 101 -67.50 137.09 -18.65
N ASP A 102 -66.60 138.07 -18.52
CA ASP A 102 -65.16 137.84 -18.46
C ASP A 102 -64.80 137.01 -17.21
N ARG A 103 -65.41 137.27 -16.04
CA ARG A 103 -65.28 136.43 -14.83
C ARG A 103 -65.79 135.00 -15.02
N LEU A 104 -66.94 134.82 -15.68
CA LEU A 104 -67.48 133.49 -15.98
C LEU A 104 -66.54 132.73 -16.95
N ILE A 105 -65.92 133.43 -17.91
CA ILE A 105 -64.93 132.88 -18.81
C ILE A 105 -63.66 132.45 -18.05
N GLU A 106 -63.14 133.28 -17.13
CA GLU A 106 -62.01 132.91 -16.26
C GLU A 106 -62.34 131.70 -15.38
N GLN A 107 -63.53 131.65 -14.77
CA GLN A 107 -63.99 130.51 -13.98
C GLN A 107 -64.04 129.23 -14.83
N LEU A 108 -64.67 129.28 -16.02
CA LEU A 108 -64.77 128.12 -16.91
C LEU A 108 -63.41 127.67 -17.43
N TYR A 109 -62.47 128.59 -17.71
CA TYR A 109 -61.09 128.20 -18.04
C TYR A 109 -60.36 127.55 -16.84
N GLY A 110 -60.59 128.03 -15.62
CA GLY A 110 -60.06 127.41 -14.40
C GLY A 110 -60.62 126.01 -14.16
N GLU A 111 -61.93 125.83 -14.31
CA GLU A 111 -62.60 124.52 -14.25
C GLU A 111 -62.10 123.57 -15.35
N MET A 112 -61.95 124.05 -16.59
CA MET A 112 -61.35 123.29 -17.68
C MET A 112 -59.88 122.92 -17.43
N ALA A 113 -59.11 123.75 -16.74
CA ALA A 113 -57.73 123.44 -16.37
C ALA A 113 -57.68 122.36 -15.28
N ALA A 114 -58.48 122.51 -14.21
CA ALA A 114 -58.57 121.54 -13.12
C ALA A 114 -59.09 120.17 -13.61
N LEU A 115 -60.07 120.15 -14.51
CA LEU A 115 -60.57 118.90 -15.12
C LEU A 115 -59.53 118.22 -16.02
N LYS A 116 -58.67 119.00 -16.71
CA LYS A 116 -57.54 118.45 -17.46
C LYS A 116 -56.48 117.86 -16.53
N GLU A 117 -56.12 118.57 -15.45
CA GLU A 117 -55.16 118.07 -14.46
C GLU A 117 -55.66 116.78 -13.79
N GLN A 118 -56.95 116.71 -13.42
CA GLN A 118 -57.58 115.49 -12.93
C GLN A 118 -57.58 114.36 -13.96
N LEU A 119 -57.82 114.66 -15.25
CA LEU A 119 -57.74 113.68 -16.33
C LEU A 119 -56.32 113.12 -16.51
N GLU A 120 -55.29 113.97 -16.49
CA GLU A 120 -53.90 113.51 -16.60
C GLU A 120 -53.43 112.76 -15.33
N SER A 121 -53.88 113.16 -14.12
CA SER A 121 -53.63 112.38 -12.90
C SER A 121 -54.27 111.00 -12.98
N PHE A 122 -55.54 110.91 -13.41
CA PHE A 122 -56.25 109.65 -13.59
C PHE A 122 -55.60 108.77 -14.67
N LYS A 123 -55.13 109.35 -15.78
CA LYS A 123 -54.33 108.64 -16.79
C LYS A 123 -53.01 108.12 -16.21
N ALA A 124 -52.30 108.92 -15.41
CA ALA A 124 -51.03 108.53 -14.78
C ALA A 124 -51.24 107.48 -13.67
N GLU A 125 -52.38 107.46 -13.00
CA GLU A 125 -52.80 106.39 -12.07
C GLU A 125 -53.15 105.10 -12.83
N SER A 126 -53.95 105.20 -13.89
CA SER A 126 -54.30 104.08 -14.77
C SER A 126 -53.05 103.46 -15.43
N ALA A 127 -52.12 104.27 -15.93
CA ALA A 127 -50.86 103.82 -16.50
C ALA A 127 -49.97 103.10 -15.47
N ARG A 128 -49.87 103.62 -14.24
CA ARG A 128 -49.17 102.92 -13.13
C ARG A 128 -49.85 101.60 -12.77
N GLY A 129 -51.18 101.56 -12.73
CA GLY A 129 -51.94 100.33 -12.51
C GLY A 129 -51.71 99.30 -13.61
N MET A 130 -51.75 99.71 -14.89
CA MET A 130 -51.44 98.83 -16.03
C MET A 130 -49.99 98.33 -16.00
N MET A 131 -49.03 99.17 -15.59
CA MET A 131 -47.63 98.76 -15.44
C MET A 131 -47.45 97.73 -14.31
N GLN A 132 -48.11 97.92 -13.16
CA GLN A 132 -48.09 96.95 -12.06
C GLN A 132 -48.74 95.61 -12.45
N LEU A 133 -49.89 95.65 -13.14
CA LEU A 133 -50.57 94.46 -13.64
C LEU A 133 -49.75 93.72 -14.71
N ARG A 134 -49.08 94.45 -15.62
CA ARG A 134 -48.15 93.86 -16.60
C ARG A 134 -46.93 93.23 -15.91
N GLY A 135 -46.40 93.88 -14.88
CA GLY A 135 -45.33 93.32 -14.04
C GLY A 135 -45.75 92.00 -13.40
N ARG A 136 -46.89 91.97 -12.69
CA ARG A 136 -47.37 90.73 -12.05
C ARG A 136 -47.78 89.65 -13.05
N ALA A 137 -48.24 90.00 -14.24
CA ALA A 137 -48.47 89.04 -15.32
C ALA A 137 -47.14 88.39 -15.77
N SER A 138 -46.09 89.17 -16.00
CA SER A 138 -44.77 88.66 -16.38
C SER A 138 -44.12 87.82 -15.28
N GLU A 139 -44.30 88.19 -14.00
CA GLU A 139 -43.90 87.35 -12.86
C GLU A 139 -44.64 86.00 -12.87
N LEU A 140 -45.97 85.99 -13.06
CA LEU A 140 -46.78 84.77 -13.12
C LEU A 140 -46.44 83.90 -14.34
N GLU A 141 -46.07 84.49 -15.48
CA GLU A 141 -45.60 83.79 -16.66
C GLU A 141 -44.24 83.11 -16.42
N ALA A 142 -43.32 83.78 -15.70
CA ALA A 142 -42.05 83.21 -15.29
C ALA A 142 -42.21 82.09 -14.24
N GLU A 143 -43.03 82.31 -13.20
CA GLU A 143 -43.42 81.29 -12.21
C GLU A 143 -44.01 80.06 -12.91
N LEU A 144 -44.90 80.25 -13.89
CA LEU A 144 -45.50 79.17 -14.66
C LEU A 144 -44.47 78.40 -15.52
N ALA A 145 -43.54 79.10 -16.16
CA ALA A 145 -42.48 78.47 -16.96
C ALA A 145 -41.53 77.63 -16.08
N GLU A 146 -41.15 78.12 -14.90
CA GLU A 146 -40.36 77.36 -13.93
C GLU A 146 -41.10 76.09 -13.46
N GLN A 147 -42.38 76.21 -13.10
CA GLN A 147 -43.20 75.04 -12.72
C GLN A 147 -43.36 74.03 -13.86
N GLN A 148 -43.42 74.47 -15.12
CA GLN A 148 -43.43 73.57 -16.28
C GLN A 148 -42.09 72.84 -16.45
N HIS A 149 -40.97 73.53 -16.30
CA HIS A 149 -39.63 72.92 -16.35
C HIS A 149 -39.43 71.89 -15.23
N LEU A 150 -39.73 72.25 -13.98
CA LEU A 150 -39.63 71.35 -12.82
C LEU A 150 -40.53 70.11 -12.97
N LYS A 151 -41.74 70.29 -13.52
CA LYS A 151 -42.64 69.16 -13.84
C LYS A 151 -42.04 68.24 -14.91
N GLN A 152 -41.46 68.79 -15.97
CA GLN A 152 -40.85 67.98 -17.03
C GLN A 152 -39.65 67.19 -16.48
N GLN A 153 -38.75 67.84 -15.74
CA GLN A 153 -37.62 67.18 -15.08
C GLN A 153 -38.09 66.02 -14.18
N ALA A 154 -39.11 66.24 -13.33
CA ALA A 154 -39.66 65.20 -12.47
C ALA A 154 -40.34 64.06 -13.25
N GLN A 155 -40.87 64.33 -14.45
CA GLN A 155 -41.38 63.28 -15.35
C GLN A 155 -40.23 62.48 -15.97
N ASP A 156 -39.18 63.13 -16.46
CA ASP A 156 -38.01 62.50 -17.07
C ASP A 156 -37.27 61.61 -16.04
N GLU A 157 -37.10 62.10 -14.81
CA GLU A 157 -36.57 61.33 -13.67
C GLU A 157 -37.47 60.11 -13.35
N SER A 158 -38.80 60.28 -13.40
CA SER A 158 -39.75 59.18 -13.18
C SER A 158 -39.73 58.15 -14.31
N GLU A 159 -39.47 58.55 -15.54
CA GLU A 159 -39.31 57.66 -16.70
C GLU A 159 -37.98 56.90 -16.65
N PHE A 160 -36.89 57.56 -16.26
CA PHE A 160 -35.58 56.94 -16.02
C PHE A 160 -35.66 55.85 -14.93
N LEU A 161 -36.19 56.18 -13.75
CA LEU A 161 -36.33 55.24 -12.63
C LEU A 161 -37.23 54.05 -12.98
N ARG A 162 -38.20 54.24 -13.88
CA ARG A 162 -39.10 53.17 -14.36
C ARG A 162 -38.38 52.22 -15.30
N ALA A 163 -37.52 52.72 -16.19
CA ALA A 163 -36.67 51.91 -17.04
C ALA A 163 -35.62 51.11 -16.23
N GLU A 164 -34.99 51.74 -15.24
CA GLU A 164 -34.05 51.06 -14.32
C GLU A 164 -34.75 49.93 -13.54
N LEU A 165 -35.97 50.18 -13.03
CA LEU A 165 -36.78 49.15 -12.39
C LEU A 165 -37.22 48.00 -13.32
N GLU A 166 -37.35 48.23 -14.63
CA GLU A 166 -37.65 47.16 -15.60
C GLU A 166 -36.42 46.32 -15.93
N GLU A 167 -35.25 46.94 -16.11
CA GLU A 167 -34.01 46.21 -16.31
C GLU A 167 -33.61 45.39 -15.06
N LEU A 168 -33.79 45.93 -13.85
CA LEU A 168 -33.59 45.18 -12.60
C LEU A 168 -34.57 44.00 -12.44
N LYS A 169 -35.83 44.14 -12.87
CA LYS A 169 -36.79 43.01 -12.90
C LYS A 169 -36.34 41.93 -13.87
N LYS A 170 -35.90 42.31 -15.08
CA LYS A 170 -35.38 41.38 -16.10
C LYS A 170 -34.15 40.62 -15.60
N GLN A 171 -33.19 41.30 -14.98
CA GLN A 171 -32.03 40.66 -14.34
C GLN A 171 -32.43 39.71 -13.19
N ARG A 172 -33.43 40.09 -12.39
CA ARG A 172 -34.01 39.22 -11.35
C ARG A 172 -34.67 37.96 -11.96
N GLU A 173 -35.40 38.09 -13.05
CA GLU A 173 -35.98 36.93 -13.74
C GLU A 173 -34.91 36.01 -14.34
N ASP A 174 -33.87 36.56 -14.95
CA ASP A 174 -32.81 35.79 -15.60
C ASP A 174 -31.91 35.08 -14.58
N THR A 175 -31.69 35.69 -13.41
CA THR A 175 -31.05 35.01 -12.27
C THR A 175 -31.93 33.89 -11.68
N GLU A 176 -33.25 34.06 -11.58
CA GLU A 176 -34.15 32.94 -11.22
C GLU A 176 -34.15 31.82 -12.28
N LYS A 177 -34.13 32.16 -13.59
CA LYS A 177 -34.02 31.17 -14.68
C LYS A 177 -32.71 30.37 -14.57
N ALA A 178 -31.59 31.06 -14.31
CA ALA A 178 -30.30 30.43 -14.05
C ALA A 178 -30.34 29.50 -12.82
N GLN A 179 -30.91 29.95 -11.69
CA GLN A 179 -31.02 29.14 -10.48
C GLN A 179 -31.90 27.88 -10.67
N ARG A 180 -33.00 27.99 -11.43
CA ARG A 180 -33.82 26.82 -11.83
C ARG A 180 -33.05 25.84 -12.72
N SER A 181 -32.20 26.35 -13.61
CA SER A 181 -31.36 25.48 -14.47
C SER A 181 -30.28 24.76 -13.65
N LEU A 182 -29.68 25.44 -12.68
CA LEU A 182 -28.64 24.90 -11.80
C LEU A 182 -29.18 23.78 -10.92
N THR A 183 -30.37 23.94 -10.30
CA THR A 183 -30.98 22.90 -9.46
C THR A 183 -31.38 21.63 -10.25
N GLU A 184 -31.77 21.75 -11.52
CA GLU A 184 -31.99 20.59 -12.39
C GLU A 184 -30.67 19.92 -12.83
N ILE A 185 -29.57 20.68 -12.97
CA ILE A 185 -28.22 20.13 -13.20
C ILE A 185 -27.74 19.38 -11.95
N GLU A 186 -27.89 19.95 -10.75
CA GLU A 186 -27.58 19.29 -9.47
C GLU A 186 -28.36 17.99 -9.30
N ARG A 187 -29.67 18.01 -9.55
CA ARG A 187 -30.54 16.81 -9.49
C ARG A 187 -30.09 15.72 -10.48
N ARG A 188 -29.63 16.12 -11.68
CA ARG A 188 -29.04 15.18 -12.66
C ARG A 188 -27.68 14.64 -12.20
N ALA A 189 -26.84 15.47 -11.59
CA ALA A 189 -25.55 15.05 -11.04
C ALA A 189 -25.74 14.01 -9.93
N GLN A 190 -26.60 14.29 -8.94
CA GLN A 190 -26.97 13.34 -7.88
C GLN A 190 -27.55 12.03 -8.43
N ALA A 191 -28.43 12.10 -9.44
CA ALA A 191 -28.98 10.91 -10.08
C ALA A 191 -27.94 10.09 -10.87
N ASN A 192 -26.84 10.72 -11.30
CA ASN A 192 -25.72 10.06 -11.97
C ASN A 192 -24.74 9.46 -10.94
N GLU A 193 -24.43 10.19 -9.87
CA GLU A 193 -23.64 9.72 -8.73
C GLU A 193 -24.25 8.46 -8.10
N GLN A 194 -25.58 8.43 -7.89
CA GLN A 194 -26.30 7.23 -7.42
C GLN A 194 -26.19 6.04 -8.38
N ARG A 195 -26.00 6.25 -9.69
CA ARG A 195 -25.75 5.18 -10.67
C ARG A 195 -24.31 4.68 -10.58
N TYR A 196 -23.35 5.60 -10.47
CA TYR A 196 -21.93 5.24 -10.27
C TYR A 196 -21.70 4.48 -8.97
N SER A 197 -22.32 4.87 -7.85
CA SER A 197 -22.24 4.14 -6.58
C SER A 197 -22.78 2.71 -6.72
N LYS A 198 -23.95 2.51 -7.34
CA LYS A 198 -24.51 1.17 -7.61
C LYS A 198 -23.63 0.34 -8.56
N LEU A 199 -23.01 0.97 -9.56
CA LEU A 199 -22.07 0.29 -10.45
C LEU A 199 -20.77 -0.10 -9.71
N LYS A 200 -20.27 0.76 -8.82
CA LYS A 200 -19.11 0.50 -7.96
C LYS A 200 -19.39 -0.63 -6.96
N GLU A 201 -20.59 -0.68 -6.37
CA GLU A 201 -21.06 -1.81 -5.55
C GLU A 201 -21.01 -3.12 -6.34
N LYS A 202 -21.60 -3.16 -7.55
CA LYS A 202 -21.60 -4.38 -8.40
C LYS A 202 -20.23 -4.76 -8.94
N TYR A 203 -19.36 -3.80 -9.22
CA TYR A 203 -17.96 -4.08 -9.56
C TYR A 203 -17.20 -4.68 -8.35
N SER A 204 -17.41 -4.14 -7.15
CA SER A 204 -16.81 -4.65 -5.91
C SER A 204 -17.29 -6.06 -5.58
N GLU A 205 -18.59 -6.34 -5.73
CA GLU A 205 -19.16 -7.69 -5.64
C GLU A 205 -18.50 -8.65 -6.65
N LEU A 206 -18.30 -8.22 -7.90
CA LEU A 206 -17.70 -9.06 -8.95
C LEU A 206 -16.21 -9.36 -8.65
N VAL A 207 -15.43 -8.37 -8.24
CA VAL A 207 -14.02 -8.54 -7.85
C VAL A 207 -13.89 -9.46 -6.64
N GLN A 208 -14.73 -9.30 -5.62
CA GLN A 208 -14.75 -10.17 -4.45
C GLN A 208 -15.09 -11.63 -4.86
N ASN A 209 -16.13 -11.84 -5.65
CA ASN A 209 -16.50 -13.17 -6.17
C ASN A 209 -15.36 -13.79 -6.99
N HIS A 210 -14.64 -13.01 -7.80
CA HIS A 210 -13.47 -13.49 -8.55
C HIS A 210 -12.34 -13.92 -7.61
N ALA A 211 -12.02 -13.12 -6.58
CA ALA A 211 -11.01 -13.47 -5.57
C ALA A 211 -11.39 -14.71 -4.74
N ASP A 212 -12.69 -14.90 -4.43
CA ASP A 212 -13.21 -16.11 -3.80
C ASP A 212 -13.12 -17.34 -4.73
N LEU A 213 -13.35 -17.17 -6.04
CA LEU A 213 -13.18 -18.23 -7.04
C LEU A 213 -11.70 -18.61 -7.24
N LEU A 214 -10.78 -17.64 -7.25
CA LEU A 214 -9.34 -17.91 -7.31
C LEU A 214 -8.86 -18.68 -6.07
N ARG A 215 -9.29 -18.29 -4.86
CA ARG A 215 -8.98 -19.04 -3.62
C ARG A 215 -9.55 -20.47 -3.65
N LYS A 216 -10.78 -20.66 -4.17
CA LYS A 216 -11.35 -22.01 -4.37
C LYS A 216 -10.58 -22.83 -5.41
N ASN A 217 -10.14 -22.22 -6.51
CA ASN A 217 -9.35 -22.89 -7.55
C ASN A 217 -7.97 -23.33 -7.02
N ALA A 218 -7.30 -22.48 -6.25
CA ALA A 218 -6.02 -22.82 -5.61
C ALA A 218 -6.16 -23.99 -4.62
N GLU A 219 -7.21 -24.01 -3.79
CA GLU A 219 -7.47 -25.11 -2.86
C GLU A 219 -7.86 -26.41 -3.59
N VAL A 220 -8.67 -26.35 -4.65
CA VAL A 220 -8.95 -27.52 -5.51
C VAL A 220 -7.68 -28.03 -6.18
N THR A 221 -6.81 -27.14 -6.68
CA THR A 221 -5.52 -27.52 -7.28
C THR A 221 -4.62 -28.21 -6.25
N LYS A 222 -4.55 -27.70 -5.03
CA LYS A 222 -3.84 -28.32 -3.90
C LYS A 222 -4.40 -29.71 -3.58
N GLN A 223 -5.72 -29.86 -3.50
CA GLN A 223 -6.38 -31.16 -3.30
C GLN A 223 -6.06 -32.15 -4.44
N VAL A 224 -6.05 -31.70 -5.71
CA VAL A 224 -5.63 -32.52 -6.85
C VAL A 224 -4.16 -32.92 -6.76
N THR A 225 -3.25 -32.05 -6.30
CA THR A 225 -1.84 -32.44 -6.09
C THR A 225 -1.67 -33.45 -4.97
N ALA A 226 -2.39 -33.30 -3.86
CA ALA A 226 -2.37 -34.27 -2.75
C ALA A 226 -2.96 -35.63 -3.17
N ALA A 227 -4.07 -35.63 -3.93
CA ALA A 227 -4.66 -36.85 -4.48
C ALA A 227 -3.72 -37.57 -5.46
N ARG A 228 -2.99 -36.83 -6.31
CA ARG A 228 -1.97 -37.39 -7.21
C ARG A 228 -0.77 -37.96 -6.45
N GLN A 229 -0.34 -37.32 -5.36
CA GLN A 229 0.72 -37.84 -4.51
C GLN A 229 0.28 -39.17 -3.87
N ALA A 230 -0.90 -39.19 -3.23
CA ALA A 230 -1.46 -40.40 -2.62
C ALA A 230 -1.70 -41.52 -3.64
N GLN A 231 -2.14 -41.21 -4.86
CA GLN A 231 -2.19 -42.19 -5.96
C GLN A 231 -0.80 -42.76 -6.26
N GLY A 232 0.23 -41.91 -6.37
CA GLY A 232 1.60 -42.33 -6.60
C GLY A 232 2.25 -43.07 -5.41
N ASP A 233 1.73 -42.92 -4.18
CA ASP A 233 2.06 -43.76 -3.03
C ASP A 233 1.41 -45.15 -3.17
N VAL A 234 0.11 -45.21 -3.45
CA VAL A 234 -0.62 -46.48 -3.69
C VAL A 234 -0.08 -47.26 -4.88
N GLU A 235 0.34 -46.60 -5.96
CA GLU A 235 0.97 -47.25 -7.11
C GLU A 235 2.36 -47.86 -6.77
N ARG A 236 3.10 -47.26 -5.81
CA ARG A 236 4.33 -47.84 -5.27
C ARG A 236 4.04 -49.03 -4.37
N GLU A 237 3.14 -48.89 -3.39
CA GLU A 237 2.74 -49.99 -2.50
C GLU A 237 2.20 -51.19 -3.29
N LYS A 238 1.38 -50.93 -4.33
CA LYS A 238 0.92 -51.95 -5.28
C LYS A 238 2.09 -52.67 -5.94
N LYS A 239 3.08 -51.93 -6.45
CA LYS A 239 4.24 -52.53 -7.11
C LYS A 239 5.09 -53.35 -6.14
N ASP A 240 5.38 -52.82 -4.94
CA ASP A 240 6.16 -53.54 -3.92
C ASP A 240 5.44 -54.83 -3.49
N LEU A 241 4.11 -54.83 -3.46
CA LEU A 241 3.27 -55.99 -3.22
C LEU A 241 3.27 -56.98 -4.39
N GLU A 242 3.23 -56.52 -5.65
CA GLU A 242 3.39 -57.35 -6.85
C GLU A 242 4.79 -58.01 -6.91
N ASP A 243 5.86 -57.24 -6.67
CA ASP A 243 7.24 -57.73 -6.59
C ASP A 243 7.44 -58.68 -5.39
N SER A 244 6.68 -58.51 -4.29
CA SER A 244 6.65 -59.45 -3.15
C SER A 244 5.90 -60.75 -3.49
N PHE A 245 4.72 -60.65 -4.11
CA PHE A 245 3.94 -61.79 -4.56
C PHE A 245 4.72 -62.65 -5.58
N GLN A 246 5.40 -62.01 -6.53
CA GLN A 246 6.25 -62.70 -7.50
C GLN A 246 7.38 -63.48 -6.82
N ARG A 247 8.09 -62.87 -5.85
CA ARG A 247 9.14 -63.56 -5.06
C ARG A 247 8.60 -64.76 -4.27
N VAL A 248 7.42 -64.63 -3.65
CA VAL A 248 6.75 -65.73 -2.93
C VAL A 248 6.30 -66.84 -3.89
N SER A 249 5.76 -66.48 -5.05
CA SER A 249 5.33 -67.42 -6.09
C SER A 249 6.52 -68.22 -6.63
N GLU A 250 7.64 -67.56 -6.98
CA GLU A 250 8.87 -68.24 -7.38
C GLU A 250 9.44 -69.13 -6.26
N GLN A 251 9.41 -68.69 -5.00
CA GLN A 251 9.87 -69.54 -3.89
C GLN A 251 8.97 -70.77 -3.71
N ALA A 252 7.66 -70.64 -3.88
CA ALA A 252 6.72 -71.76 -3.82
C ALA A 252 6.94 -72.72 -5.00
N GLN A 253 7.18 -72.20 -6.21
CA GLN A 253 7.48 -73.01 -7.38
C GLN A 253 8.80 -73.79 -7.23
N ARG A 254 9.88 -73.14 -6.76
CA ARG A 254 11.16 -73.80 -6.49
C ARG A 254 11.02 -74.90 -5.43
N LYS A 255 10.35 -74.63 -4.31
CA LYS A 255 10.04 -75.65 -3.30
C LYS A 255 9.20 -76.81 -3.84
N SER A 256 8.28 -76.54 -4.75
CA SER A 256 7.50 -77.60 -5.42
C SER A 256 8.34 -78.43 -6.39
N GLN A 257 9.37 -77.84 -7.01
CA GLN A 257 10.34 -78.56 -7.86
C GLN A 257 11.29 -79.41 -6.99
N GLU A 258 11.87 -78.84 -5.94
CA GLU A 258 12.68 -79.54 -4.92
C GLU A 258 11.92 -80.76 -4.35
N GLN A 259 10.65 -80.58 -3.97
CA GLN A 259 9.79 -81.68 -3.50
C GLN A 259 9.52 -82.74 -4.58
N ALA A 260 9.35 -82.34 -5.85
CA ALA A 260 9.16 -83.29 -6.95
C ALA A 260 10.43 -84.11 -7.24
N GLU A 261 11.61 -83.48 -7.17
CA GLU A 261 12.91 -84.14 -7.33
C GLU A 261 13.18 -85.13 -6.18
N VAL A 262 12.93 -84.74 -4.92
CA VAL A 262 13.04 -85.64 -3.76
C VAL A 262 12.02 -86.80 -3.83
N LEU A 263 10.81 -86.55 -4.32
CA LEU A 263 9.84 -87.63 -4.57
C LEU A 263 10.28 -88.57 -5.71
N ASP A 264 11.13 -88.12 -6.63
CA ASP A 264 11.69 -88.96 -7.68
C ASP A 264 12.94 -89.74 -7.24
N THR A 265 13.81 -89.16 -6.39
CA THR A 265 14.91 -89.92 -5.77
C THR A 265 14.36 -91.03 -4.88
N LEU A 266 13.38 -90.73 -4.03
CA LEU A 266 12.73 -91.73 -3.16
C LEU A 266 12.01 -92.83 -3.97
N LYS A 267 11.44 -92.53 -5.15
CA LYS A 267 10.89 -93.56 -6.05
C LYS A 267 11.98 -94.45 -6.63
N ARG A 268 13.13 -93.89 -7.04
CA ARG A 268 14.28 -94.64 -7.56
C ARG A 268 14.93 -95.52 -6.49
N GLU A 269 15.10 -95.00 -5.28
CA GLU A 269 15.59 -95.75 -4.12
C GLU A 269 14.63 -96.88 -3.73
N LEU A 270 13.32 -96.62 -3.69
CA LEU A 270 12.30 -97.65 -3.44
C LEU A 270 12.28 -98.73 -4.54
N ALA A 271 12.53 -98.36 -5.80
CA ALA A 271 12.65 -99.32 -6.90
C ALA A 271 13.92 -100.18 -6.77
N ALA A 272 15.07 -99.56 -6.46
CA ALA A 272 16.33 -100.26 -6.22
C ALA A 272 16.22 -101.23 -5.03
N SER A 273 15.71 -100.77 -3.89
CA SER A 273 15.51 -101.61 -2.70
C SER A 273 14.53 -102.77 -2.95
N ARG A 274 13.49 -102.58 -3.77
CA ARG A 274 12.61 -103.67 -4.22
C ARG A 274 13.35 -104.69 -5.10
N GLN A 275 14.23 -104.23 -5.97
CA GLN A 275 15.06 -105.11 -6.82
C GLN A 275 16.09 -105.87 -5.98
N GLU A 276 16.73 -105.23 -5.00
CA GLU A 276 17.62 -105.87 -4.03
C GLU A 276 16.89 -106.93 -3.20
N LEU A 277 15.70 -106.61 -2.68
CA LEU A 277 14.85 -107.58 -1.97
C LEU A 277 14.46 -108.77 -2.86
N GLN A 278 14.17 -108.54 -4.14
CA GLN A 278 13.87 -109.62 -5.09
C GLN A 278 15.09 -110.52 -5.37
N VAL A 279 16.29 -109.94 -5.47
CA VAL A 279 17.55 -110.69 -5.58
C VAL A 279 17.84 -111.47 -4.31
N LEU A 280 17.65 -110.88 -3.13
CA LEU A 280 17.82 -111.54 -1.83
C LEU A 280 16.82 -112.68 -1.63
N GLN A 281 15.57 -112.52 -2.09
CA GLN A 281 14.56 -113.59 -2.09
C GLN A 281 15.00 -114.77 -2.96
N GLY A 282 15.39 -114.55 -4.22
CA GLY A 282 15.90 -115.62 -5.09
C GLY A 282 17.20 -116.27 -4.56
N THR A 283 18.04 -115.49 -3.88
CA THR A 283 19.25 -116.00 -3.21
C THR A 283 18.88 -116.91 -2.02
N LEU A 284 17.90 -116.51 -1.21
CA LEU A 284 17.38 -117.29 -0.09
C LEU A 284 16.69 -118.59 -0.57
N GLU A 285 15.91 -118.52 -1.65
CA GLU A 285 15.31 -119.70 -2.29
C GLU A 285 16.40 -120.69 -2.77
N SER A 286 17.45 -120.20 -3.44
CA SER A 286 18.57 -121.06 -3.84
C SER A 286 19.33 -121.67 -2.65
N SER A 287 19.46 -120.92 -1.54
CA SER A 287 20.14 -121.35 -0.31
C SER A 287 19.32 -122.38 0.48
N THR A 288 18.00 -122.21 0.56
CA THR A 288 17.10 -123.20 1.19
C THR A 288 17.03 -124.49 0.37
N GLN A 289 17.04 -124.41 -0.97
CA GLN A 289 17.15 -125.59 -1.84
C GLN A 289 18.50 -126.31 -1.65
N ALA A 290 19.62 -125.58 -1.63
CA ALA A 290 20.94 -126.16 -1.35
C ALA A 290 21.00 -126.77 0.07
N GLY A 291 20.35 -126.16 1.06
CA GLY A 291 20.21 -126.71 2.42
C GLY A 291 19.44 -128.02 2.45
N ALA A 292 18.37 -128.16 1.66
CA ALA A 292 17.63 -129.40 1.50
C ALA A 292 18.50 -130.50 0.85
N GLU A 293 19.28 -130.18 -0.19
CA GLU A 293 20.23 -131.12 -0.81
C GLU A 293 21.26 -131.62 0.21
N GLN A 294 21.89 -130.74 1.00
CA GLN A 294 22.85 -131.15 2.03
C GLN A 294 22.19 -131.97 3.14
N SER A 295 20.96 -131.66 3.54
CA SER A 295 20.18 -132.45 4.50
C SER A 295 19.97 -133.89 4.03
N THR A 296 19.62 -134.10 2.75
CA THR A 296 19.48 -135.46 2.18
C THR A 296 20.80 -136.23 2.13
N ARG A 297 21.94 -135.54 1.93
CA ARG A 297 23.28 -136.17 1.99
C ARG A 297 23.67 -136.60 3.41
N ILE A 298 23.37 -135.77 4.41
CA ILE A 298 23.63 -136.10 5.82
C ILE A 298 22.87 -137.37 6.22
N ALA A 299 21.58 -137.46 5.89
CA ALA A 299 20.75 -138.63 6.18
C ALA A 299 21.31 -139.95 5.56
N GLY A 300 21.93 -139.86 4.37
CA GLY A 300 22.61 -141.01 3.75
C GLY A 300 23.86 -141.47 4.52
N LEU A 301 24.69 -140.52 4.98
CA LEU A 301 25.92 -140.81 5.75
C LEU A 301 25.61 -141.41 7.14
N GLU A 302 24.51 -141.01 7.76
CA GLU A 302 24.06 -141.60 9.03
C GLU A 302 23.68 -143.09 8.87
N GLN A 303 23.07 -143.46 7.74
CA GLN A 303 22.74 -144.85 7.44
C GLN A 303 23.98 -145.74 7.26
N GLU A 304 25.07 -145.19 6.70
CA GLU A 304 26.35 -145.91 6.57
C GLU A 304 27.03 -146.11 7.94
N ARG A 305 27.09 -145.06 8.77
CA ARG A 305 27.58 -145.12 10.17
C ARG A 305 26.92 -146.27 10.94
N ASP A 306 25.59 -146.36 10.88
CA ASP A 306 24.81 -147.34 11.64
C ASP A 306 24.93 -148.76 11.08
N SER A 307 25.56 -148.96 9.92
CA SER A 307 25.98 -150.28 9.43
C SER A 307 27.33 -150.71 10.02
N LEU A 308 28.27 -149.78 10.20
CA LEU A 308 29.63 -150.04 10.67
C LEU A 308 29.69 -150.34 12.18
N SER A 309 28.92 -149.66 13.01
CA SER A 309 28.88 -149.91 14.47
C SER A 309 28.52 -151.37 14.79
N ARG A 310 27.55 -151.95 14.05
CA ARG A 310 27.11 -153.35 14.20
C ARG A 310 28.12 -154.38 13.66
N ALA A 311 29.24 -153.95 13.07
CA ALA A 311 30.41 -154.80 12.82
C ALA A 311 31.42 -154.71 13.97
N ALA A 312 31.63 -153.52 14.53
CA ALA A 312 32.59 -153.29 15.62
C ALA A 312 32.23 -154.06 16.91
N GLU A 313 30.95 -154.10 17.29
CA GLU A 313 30.47 -154.79 18.49
C GLU A 313 30.90 -156.27 18.54
N ARG A 314 30.88 -156.96 17.39
CA ARG A 314 31.22 -158.40 17.29
C ARG A 314 32.71 -158.73 17.45
N HIS A 315 33.61 -157.77 17.23
CA HIS A 315 35.02 -157.92 17.62
C HIS A 315 35.29 -157.46 19.06
N GLY A 316 34.38 -156.70 19.69
CA GLY A 316 34.51 -156.27 21.08
C GLY A 316 34.53 -157.44 22.07
N GLU A 317 33.73 -158.47 21.82
CA GLU A 317 33.64 -159.68 22.67
C GLU A 317 34.94 -160.51 22.64
N GLU A 318 35.58 -160.62 21.46
CA GLU A 318 36.88 -161.30 21.31
C GLU A 318 38.02 -160.53 22.00
N VAL A 319 37.98 -159.19 21.95
CA VAL A 319 38.98 -158.30 22.56
C VAL A 319 38.89 -158.26 24.09
N ALA A 320 37.72 -158.53 24.67
CA ALA A 320 37.54 -158.59 26.13
C ALA A 320 38.35 -159.72 26.79
N ALA A 321 38.48 -160.88 26.12
CA ALA A 321 39.25 -162.02 26.63
C ALA A 321 40.75 -161.70 26.79
N LEU A 322 41.31 -160.88 25.88
CA LEU A 322 42.72 -160.47 25.90
C LEU A 322 43.02 -159.32 26.87
N HIS A 323 42.02 -158.55 27.30
CA HIS A 323 42.22 -157.42 28.22
C HIS A 323 42.56 -157.85 29.65
N ALA A 324 42.22 -159.07 30.05
CA ALA A 324 42.59 -159.62 31.37
C ALA A 324 44.12 -159.69 31.58
N GLU A 325 44.90 -159.92 30.51
CA GLU A 325 46.35 -160.02 30.58
C GLU A 325 47.07 -158.65 30.56
N LEU A 326 46.44 -157.61 29.99
CA LEU A 326 47.04 -156.28 29.86
C LEU A 326 46.85 -155.36 31.07
N GLN A 327 45.87 -155.64 31.93
CA GLN A 327 45.60 -154.84 33.13
C GLN A 327 46.80 -154.81 34.10
N GLN A 328 47.67 -155.83 34.07
CA GLN A 328 48.85 -155.97 34.94
C GLN A 328 49.99 -154.98 34.62
N MET A 329 49.91 -154.21 33.52
CA MET A 329 51.05 -153.48 32.93
C MET A 329 50.82 -151.97 32.70
N ARG A 330 49.75 -151.35 33.22
CA ARG A 330 49.43 -149.93 32.91
C ARG A 330 49.23 -148.96 34.09
N ASP A 331 49.49 -149.37 35.33
CA ASP A 331 49.55 -148.45 36.50
C ASP A 331 50.85 -147.60 36.54
N ARG A 332 51.29 -147.05 35.40
CA ARG A 332 52.48 -146.20 35.28
C ARG A 332 52.29 -145.10 34.23
N LEU A 333 52.44 -143.83 34.68
CA LEU A 333 52.15 -142.56 33.97
C LEU A 333 50.64 -142.39 33.69
N GLY A 334 49.95 -141.27 33.96
CA GLY A 334 50.34 -139.91 34.36
C GLY A 334 50.43 -138.96 33.16
N ARG A 335 49.93 -137.71 33.14
CA ARG A 335 49.14 -136.81 34.02
C ARG A 335 49.20 -135.42 33.32
N GLU A 336 48.13 -134.60 33.34
CA GLU A 336 48.15 -133.09 33.34
C GLU A 336 48.64 -132.32 32.04
N GLN A 337 48.25 -131.07 31.61
CA GLN A 337 47.24 -130.04 32.05
C GLN A 337 47.08 -128.71 31.16
N GLU A 338 45.82 -128.18 31.11
CA GLU A 338 45.04 -126.86 30.89
C GLU A 338 45.56 -125.35 30.69
N SER A 339 44.71 -124.34 30.24
CA SER A 339 44.65 -122.81 30.53
C SER A 339 43.74 -121.84 29.59
N SER A 340 43.35 -120.54 29.91
CA SER A 340 42.57 -119.50 29.04
C SER A 340 42.20 -118.00 29.55
N LYS A 341 41.64 -117.06 28.67
CA LYS A 341 40.88 -115.70 28.81
C LYS A 341 41.64 -114.30 29.05
N MET A 342 41.19 -112.98 28.89
CA MET A 342 40.12 -112.09 28.20
C MET A 342 40.32 -110.51 28.44
N GLU A 343 39.55 -109.35 28.31
CA GLU A 343 38.26 -108.61 27.86
C GLU A 343 38.49 -107.00 28.06
N LEU A 344 37.82 -105.80 27.77
CA LEU A 344 36.65 -105.12 27.04
C LEU A 344 36.76 -103.48 26.85
N GLU A 345 35.70 -102.58 26.81
CA GLU A 345 35.60 -101.18 26.13
C GLU A 345 34.72 -99.95 26.75
N VAL A 346 34.42 -98.78 26.02
CA VAL A 346 33.32 -97.65 26.13
C VAL A 346 33.63 -96.16 26.68
N LEU A 347 33.03 -94.90 26.45
CA LEU A 347 32.27 -94.02 25.42
C LEU A 347 32.29 -92.39 25.59
N GLN A 348 31.21 -91.52 25.42
CA GLN A 348 31.13 -89.99 25.15
C GLN A 348 29.76 -89.24 25.53
N PRO A 349 29.20 -87.98 25.16
CA PRO A 349 29.54 -86.58 24.59
C PRO A 349 28.71 -85.26 25.13
N HIS A 350 28.67 -84.02 24.46
CA HIS A 350 27.72 -82.76 24.49
C HIS A 350 28.29 -81.27 24.76
N SER A 351 27.60 -80.04 24.75
CA SER A 351 26.87 -79.15 23.73
C SER A 351 26.30 -77.67 24.13
N LEU A 352 26.17 -76.62 23.24
CA LEU A 352 25.29 -75.32 23.18
C LEU A 352 25.66 -73.92 23.92
N LEU A 353 25.15 -72.62 23.77
CA LEU A 353 24.47 -71.64 22.78
C LEU A 353 24.26 -70.08 23.20
N SER A 354 23.90 -69.10 22.27
CA SER A 354 23.18 -67.72 22.36
C SER A 354 23.84 -66.35 22.86
N SER A 355 23.42 -65.02 22.73
CA SER A 355 22.39 -64.09 22.03
C SER A 355 22.65 -62.48 22.13
N GLY A 356 21.75 -61.47 21.81
CA GLY A 356 22.01 -59.96 21.62
C GLY A 356 20.93 -58.77 21.90
N PRO A 357 21.02 -57.48 21.37
CA PRO A 357 20.77 -56.10 22.04
C PRO A 357 19.76 -54.99 21.45
N CYS A 358 19.62 -53.71 21.98
CA CYS A 358 19.01 -52.45 21.32
C CYS A 358 19.09 -50.98 21.99
N GLN A 359 18.43 -49.88 21.46
CA GLN A 359 18.60 -48.37 21.68
C GLN A 359 17.32 -47.45 21.97
N GLN A 360 17.42 -46.09 22.25
CA GLN A 360 16.64 -44.91 21.64
C GLN A 360 16.53 -43.49 22.39
N HIS A 361 16.14 -42.39 21.65
CA HIS A 361 15.36 -41.12 21.98
C HIS A 361 15.94 -39.64 21.98
N SER A 362 15.07 -38.59 21.93
CA SER A 362 15.28 -37.21 21.36
C SER A 362 14.45 -36.03 22.01
N LEU A 363 14.67 -34.71 21.68
CA LEU A 363 13.65 -33.58 21.55
C LEU A 363 14.18 -32.12 21.23
N ARG A 364 13.29 -31.07 21.17
CA ARG A 364 13.48 -29.64 20.71
C ARG A 364 12.78 -28.58 21.62
N LEU A 365 13.08 -27.25 21.50
CA LEU A 365 12.12 -26.10 21.65
C LEU A 365 12.65 -24.69 21.17
N SER A 366 11.93 -23.57 21.42
CA SER A 366 11.92 -22.30 20.61
C SER A 366 12.31 -20.97 21.34
N PRO A 367 12.57 -19.83 20.63
CA PRO A 367 13.18 -18.59 21.19
C PRO A 367 12.24 -17.38 21.42
N ALA A 368 12.75 -16.34 22.12
CA ALA A 368 12.11 -15.01 22.32
C ALA A 368 13.14 -13.85 22.48
N CYS A 369 12.69 -12.60 22.41
CA CYS A 369 13.55 -11.41 22.22
C CYS A 369 14.40 -10.96 23.43
N CYS A 370 15.72 -10.88 23.25
CA CYS A 370 16.67 -10.01 23.98
C CYS A 370 17.86 -9.68 23.06
N LEU A 371 18.68 -8.67 23.40
CA LEU A 371 20.00 -8.48 22.77
C LEU A 371 20.97 -9.60 23.22
N PRO A 372 21.85 -10.13 22.35
CA PRO A 372 22.59 -11.36 22.65
C PRO A 372 23.46 -11.28 23.91
N ALA A 373 24.27 -10.23 24.03
CA ALA A 373 25.18 -10.01 25.17
C ALA A 373 24.43 -9.75 26.49
N ASP A 374 23.41 -8.88 26.49
CA ASP A 374 22.60 -8.59 27.69
C ASP A 374 21.85 -9.85 28.18
N CYS A 375 21.39 -10.69 27.26
CA CYS A 375 20.77 -11.99 27.58
C CYS A 375 21.80 -12.96 28.18
N LEU A 376 22.98 -13.07 27.57
CA LEU A 376 24.07 -13.91 28.06
C LEU A 376 24.49 -13.52 29.48
N LEU A 377 24.69 -12.23 29.74
CA LEU A 377 25.04 -11.72 31.07
C LEU A 377 23.97 -12.08 32.10
N SER A 378 22.69 -11.85 31.79
CA SER A 378 21.57 -12.19 32.68
C SER A 378 21.49 -13.68 33.01
N ARG A 379 21.75 -14.57 32.04
CA ARG A 379 21.76 -16.04 32.27
C ARG A 379 23.00 -16.50 33.03
N THR A 380 24.17 -15.96 32.70
CA THR A 380 25.44 -16.28 33.37
C THR A 380 25.40 -15.92 34.85
N LEU A 381 24.82 -14.77 35.22
CA LEU A 381 24.60 -14.38 36.62
C LEU A 381 23.66 -15.37 37.35
N ALA A 382 22.55 -15.78 36.74
CA ALA A 382 21.62 -16.74 37.32
C ALA A 382 22.24 -18.14 37.51
N ALA A 383 23.11 -18.57 36.57
CA ALA A 383 23.88 -19.79 36.70
C ALA A 383 24.91 -19.70 37.84
N SER A 384 25.63 -18.58 37.98
CA SER A 384 26.59 -18.36 39.06
C SER A 384 25.94 -18.40 40.45
N GLU A 385 24.82 -17.71 40.64
CA GLU A 385 24.06 -17.75 41.91
C GLU A 385 23.54 -19.17 42.23
N CYS A 386 23.20 -19.95 41.20
CA CYS A 386 22.82 -21.35 41.37
C CYS A 386 24.01 -22.25 41.76
N VAL A 387 25.23 -21.94 41.30
CA VAL A 387 26.46 -22.66 41.69
C VAL A 387 26.81 -22.40 43.15
N GLU A 388 26.75 -21.15 43.62
CA GLU A 388 27.01 -20.81 45.03
C GLU A 388 26.04 -21.55 45.96
N ARG A 389 24.72 -21.47 45.69
CA ARG A 389 23.69 -22.20 46.45
C ARG A 389 23.87 -23.72 46.43
N LEU A 390 24.44 -24.27 45.35
CA LEU A 390 24.74 -25.69 45.23
C LEU A 390 25.99 -26.09 46.03
N GLN A 391 27.02 -25.24 46.07
CA GLN A 391 28.20 -25.43 46.92
C GLN A 391 27.82 -25.38 48.41
N ASP A 392 26.96 -24.45 48.82
CA ASP A 392 26.40 -24.40 50.18
C ASP A 392 25.61 -25.67 50.52
N ALA A 393 24.68 -26.08 49.64
CA ALA A 393 23.89 -27.30 49.83
C ALA A 393 24.77 -28.56 49.90
N HIS A 394 25.85 -28.61 49.13
CA HIS A 394 26.84 -29.69 49.15
C HIS A 394 27.63 -29.71 50.46
N GLY A 395 28.18 -28.57 50.90
CA GLY A 395 28.94 -28.44 52.14
C GLY A 395 28.12 -28.74 53.41
N MET A 396 26.81 -28.55 53.36
CA MET A 396 25.87 -28.86 54.44
C MET A 396 25.50 -30.34 54.59
N CYS A 397 25.97 -31.26 53.72
CA CYS A 397 25.54 -32.66 53.69
C CYS A 397 26.40 -33.62 54.57
N PRO A 398 25.95 -34.06 55.77
CA PRO A 398 26.84 -34.78 56.70
C PRO A 398 26.82 -36.31 56.51
N CYS A 399 25.80 -36.88 55.86
CA CYS A 399 25.56 -38.32 55.78
C CYS A 399 24.87 -38.73 54.46
N PRO A 400 25.26 -39.85 53.79
CA PRO A 400 24.85 -40.13 52.40
C PRO A 400 23.35 -40.34 52.15
N THR A 401 22.59 -40.75 53.16
CA THR A 401 21.19 -41.20 53.00
C THR A 401 20.14 -40.14 53.29
N ALA A 402 20.49 -39.05 53.96
CA ALA A 402 19.59 -37.92 54.24
C ALA A 402 19.77 -36.75 53.25
N ALA A 403 20.98 -36.62 52.67
CA ALA A 403 21.38 -35.52 51.79
C ALA A 403 20.63 -35.46 50.43
N VAL A 404 20.20 -36.62 49.92
CA VAL A 404 19.74 -36.75 48.53
C VAL A 404 18.49 -35.91 48.23
N GLY A 405 17.59 -35.74 49.21
CA GLY A 405 16.31 -35.03 49.02
C GLY A 405 16.45 -33.52 48.81
N SER A 406 17.44 -32.88 49.44
CA SER A 406 17.70 -31.44 49.29
C SER A 406 18.68 -31.12 48.16
N LEU A 407 19.62 -32.03 47.86
CA LEU A 407 20.62 -31.83 46.81
C LEU A 407 20.04 -32.01 45.40
N LEU A 408 19.12 -32.96 45.20
CA LEU A 408 18.59 -33.31 43.88
C LEU A 408 17.88 -32.15 43.14
N PRO A 409 17.03 -31.31 43.80
CA PRO A 409 16.46 -30.12 43.15
C PRO A 409 17.51 -29.09 42.74
N CYS A 410 18.53 -28.86 43.58
CA CYS A 410 19.62 -27.94 43.28
C CYS A 410 20.46 -28.41 42.08
N LEU A 411 20.72 -29.72 41.97
CA LEU A 411 21.41 -30.32 40.82
C LEU A 411 20.62 -30.18 39.53
N ALA A 412 19.29 -30.36 39.56
CA ALA A 412 18.43 -30.18 38.40
C ALA A 412 18.41 -28.71 37.91
N LEU A 413 18.35 -27.75 38.85
CA LEU A 413 18.41 -26.31 38.53
C LEU A 413 19.79 -25.90 37.98
N PHE A 414 20.88 -26.39 38.58
CA PHE A 414 22.25 -26.17 38.09
C PHE A 414 22.44 -26.70 36.67
N ALA A 415 22.08 -27.97 36.43
CA ALA A 415 22.21 -28.58 35.11
C ALA A 415 21.39 -27.83 34.05
N HIS A 416 20.21 -27.34 34.40
CA HIS A 416 19.38 -26.52 33.52
C HIS A 416 20.02 -25.15 33.22
N LEU A 417 20.40 -24.38 34.25
CA LEU A 417 20.90 -23.00 34.11
C LEU A 417 22.28 -22.94 33.45
N VAL A 418 23.16 -23.92 33.72
CA VAL A 418 24.43 -24.03 32.98
C VAL A 418 24.16 -24.38 31.52
N SER A 419 23.30 -25.37 31.21
CA SER A 419 22.97 -25.72 29.82
C SER A 419 22.35 -24.55 29.03
N ASP A 420 21.49 -23.77 29.67
CA ASP A 420 20.85 -22.57 29.10
C ASP A 420 21.87 -21.44 28.85
N THR A 421 22.82 -21.25 29.78
CA THR A 421 23.95 -20.32 29.62
C THR A 421 24.89 -20.74 28.49
N LEU A 422 25.17 -22.04 28.34
CA LEU A 422 25.98 -22.59 27.24
C LEU A 422 25.29 -22.43 25.87
N LEU A 423 23.98 -22.66 25.81
CA LEU A 423 23.17 -22.45 24.61
C LEU A 423 23.17 -20.96 24.20
N GLN A 424 22.99 -20.06 25.17
CA GLN A 424 23.03 -18.62 24.93
C GLN A 424 24.44 -18.11 24.60
N GLY A 425 25.49 -18.69 25.19
CA GLY A 425 26.89 -18.37 24.87
C GLY A 425 27.25 -18.76 23.44
N SER A 426 26.86 -19.97 23.03
CA SER A 426 26.95 -20.42 21.63
C SER A 426 26.18 -19.48 20.68
N ALA A 427 24.91 -19.18 20.97
CA ALA A 427 24.10 -18.25 20.17
C ALA A 427 24.67 -16.83 20.10
N THR A 428 25.38 -16.38 21.15
CA THR A 428 26.03 -15.06 21.19
C THR A 428 27.35 -15.06 20.42
N SER A 429 28.10 -16.17 20.42
CA SER A 429 29.34 -16.29 19.63
C SER A 429 29.09 -16.17 18.11
N HIS A 430 27.97 -16.70 17.62
CA HIS A 430 27.52 -16.54 16.22
C HIS A 430 27.17 -15.09 15.82
N LEU A 431 27.16 -14.15 16.78
CA LEU A 431 26.83 -12.74 16.59
C LEU A 431 27.95 -11.81 17.14
N ALA A 432 29.14 -12.38 17.40
CA ALA A 432 30.30 -11.71 17.96
C ALA A 432 31.47 -11.63 16.94
N PRO A 433 32.43 -10.69 17.10
CA PRO A 433 33.67 -10.70 16.33
C PRO A 433 34.49 -11.96 16.60
N MET A 434 35.22 -12.46 15.59
CA MET A 434 35.89 -13.77 15.61
C MET A 434 36.69 -14.07 16.89
N GLU A 435 37.59 -13.17 17.33
CA GLU A 435 38.44 -13.44 18.49
C GLU A 435 37.63 -13.55 19.81
N PRO A 436 36.76 -12.58 20.20
CA PRO A 436 35.78 -12.79 21.26
C PRO A 436 34.88 -14.02 21.09
N ALA A 437 34.45 -14.35 19.86
CA ALA A 437 33.57 -15.48 19.57
C ALA A 437 34.24 -16.84 19.86
N ASP A 438 35.49 -17.02 19.39
CA ASP A 438 36.29 -18.22 19.63
C ASP A 438 36.65 -18.35 21.11
N ARG A 439 37.01 -17.25 21.79
CA ARG A 439 37.23 -17.23 23.24
C ARG A 439 35.95 -17.62 24.00
N LEU A 440 34.78 -17.10 23.60
CA LEU A 440 33.50 -17.45 24.22
C LEU A 440 33.15 -18.92 24.00
N LEU A 441 33.31 -19.44 22.78
CA LEU A 441 33.06 -20.85 22.47
C LEU A 441 33.98 -21.79 23.26
N GLU A 442 35.26 -21.47 23.41
CA GLU A 442 36.20 -22.31 24.15
C GLU A 442 35.90 -22.30 25.66
N VAL A 443 35.61 -21.13 26.25
CA VAL A 443 35.18 -21.06 27.66
C VAL A 443 33.83 -21.77 27.87
N CYS A 444 32.90 -21.72 26.91
CA CYS A 444 31.66 -22.51 26.96
C CYS A 444 31.96 -24.03 26.91
N LYS A 445 32.86 -24.51 26.04
CA LYS A 445 33.27 -25.92 26.01
C LYS A 445 33.87 -26.35 27.36
N GLN A 446 34.77 -25.55 27.93
CA GLN A 446 35.37 -25.83 29.24
C GLN A 446 34.27 -25.87 30.33
N CYS A 447 33.41 -24.86 30.40
CA CYS A 447 32.32 -24.79 31.37
C CYS A 447 31.39 -26.02 31.29
N GLY A 448 31.09 -26.52 30.09
CA GLY A 448 30.33 -27.75 29.90
C GLY A 448 31.08 -29.01 30.36
N SER A 449 32.38 -29.11 30.05
CA SER A 449 33.24 -30.21 30.49
C SER A 449 33.34 -30.28 32.02
N GLU A 450 33.58 -29.14 32.69
CA GLU A 450 33.66 -29.07 34.15
C GLU A 450 32.33 -29.37 34.83
N ALA A 451 31.21 -28.90 34.26
CA ALA A 451 29.87 -29.22 34.79
C ALA A 451 29.55 -30.72 34.70
N VAL A 452 29.91 -31.38 33.59
CA VAL A 452 29.77 -32.84 33.45
C VAL A 452 30.74 -33.60 34.36
N SER A 453 31.97 -33.11 34.54
CA SER A 453 32.95 -33.65 35.48
C SER A 453 32.42 -33.63 36.92
N TYR A 454 31.92 -32.48 37.37
CA TYR A 454 31.31 -32.29 38.69
C TYR A 454 30.10 -33.21 38.90
N LEU A 455 29.14 -33.26 37.96
CA LEU A 455 27.99 -34.16 38.04
C LEU A 455 28.40 -35.65 38.08
N SER A 456 29.46 -36.02 37.37
CA SER A 456 30.00 -37.39 37.40
C SER A 456 30.67 -37.72 38.73
N ALA A 457 31.37 -36.76 39.35
CA ALA A 457 31.97 -36.92 40.68
C ALA A 457 30.92 -37.09 41.80
N LEU A 458 29.73 -36.52 41.63
CA LEU A 458 28.58 -36.73 42.52
C LEU A 458 27.86 -38.07 42.31
N GLN A 459 28.03 -38.71 41.15
CA GLN A 459 27.42 -40.01 40.85
C GLN A 459 28.14 -41.18 41.55
N ASP A 460 29.43 -41.01 41.88
CA ASP A 460 30.24 -41.99 42.61
C ASP A 460 30.16 -41.76 44.14
N PRO A 461 29.55 -42.67 44.93
CA PRO A 461 29.40 -42.51 46.37
C PRO A 461 30.71 -42.34 47.13
N GLY A 462 31.84 -42.80 46.57
CA GLY A 462 33.17 -42.63 47.15
C GLY A 462 33.81 -41.25 46.89
N LYS A 463 33.34 -40.52 45.86
CA LYS A 463 33.93 -39.24 45.44
C LYS A 463 33.13 -38.01 45.85
N VAL A 464 31.85 -38.15 46.23
CA VAL A 464 30.95 -37.02 46.57
C VAL A 464 31.63 -35.97 47.45
N LYS A 465 32.29 -36.35 48.55
CA LYS A 465 32.94 -35.43 49.50
C LYS A 465 34.16 -34.66 48.95
N GLY A 466 34.60 -34.93 47.73
CA GLY A 466 35.71 -34.25 47.06
C GLY A 466 35.33 -33.69 45.67
N ALA A 467 34.04 -33.59 45.36
CA ALA A 467 33.55 -32.97 44.13
C ALA A 467 33.60 -31.45 44.26
N ASP A 468 34.53 -30.79 43.57
CA ASP A 468 34.65 -29.33 43.52
C ASP A 468 33.92 -28.74 42.30
N CYS A 469 33.26 -27.61 42.50
CA CYS A 469 32.51 -26.87 41.48
C CYS A 469 33.18 -25.51 41.15
N SER A 470 34.30 -25.16 41.80
CA SER A 470 35.03 -23.90 41.62
C SER A 470 35.40 -23.62 40.15
N LEU A 471 35.77 -24.65 39.39
CA LEU A 471 36.10 -24.55 37.97
C LEU A 471 34.90 -24.10 37.11
N VAL A 472 33.68 -24.49 37.48
CA VAL A 472 32.45 -24.01 36.82
C VAL A 472 32.20 -22.54 37.17
N THR A 473 32.40 -22.14 38.43
CA THR A 473 32.33 -20.72 38.85
C THR A 473 33.31 -19.86 38.06
N ILE A 474 34.55 -20.32 37.89
CA ILE A 474 35.60 -19.63 37.11
C ILE A 474 35.19 -19.50 35.63
N CYS A 475 34.69 -20.57 35.01
CA CYS A 475 34.26 -20.51 33.62
C CYS A 475 33.05 -19.59 33.41
N LEU A 476 32.07 -19.58 34.31
CA LEU A 476 30.96 -18.62 34.28
C LEU A 476 31.45 -17.17 34.45
N GLY A 477 32.44 -16.93 35.33
CA GLY A 477 33.12 -15.64 35.44
C GLY A 477 33.77 -15.17 34.13
N HIS A 478 34.43 -16.07 33.41
CA HIS A 478 35.02 -15.78 32.10
C HIS A 478 33.96 -15.54 31.00
N ILE A 479 32.85 -16.29 30.97
CA ILE A 479 31.71 -16.03 30.07
C ILE A 479 31.14 -14.63 30.31
N SER A 480 30.99 -14.23 31.58
CA SER A 480 30.50 -12.91 31.97
C SER A 480 31.45 -11.79 31.51
N ALA A 481 32.76 -11.96 31.69
CA ALA A 481 33.77 -10.99 31.25
C ALA A 481 33.75 -10.75 29.73
N ILE A 482 33.61 -11.81 28.94
CA ILE A 482 33.48 -11.71 27.47
C ILE A 482 32.12 -11.10 27.08
N GLY A 483 31.05 -11.38 27.85
CA GLY A 483 29.74 -10.75 27.66
C GLY A 483 29.75 -9.22 27.79
N GLU A 484 30.48 -8.66 28.77
CA GLU A 484 30.66 -7.20 28.90
C GLU A 484 31.57 -6.62 27.82
N GLU A 485 32.58 -7.36 27.35
CA GLU A 485 33.45 -6.95 26.24
C GLU A 485 32.65 -6.78 24.94
N LEU A 486 31.70 -7.68 24.68
CA LEU A 486 30.83 -7.70 23.50
C LEU A 486 29.75 -6.61 23.46
N ARG A 487 29.65 -5.76 24.49
CA ARG A 487 28.63 -4.71 24.57
C ARG A 487 28.99 -3.52 23.66
N PRO A 488 28.12 -3.10 22.73
CA PRO A 488 28.47 -2.12 21.69
C PRO A 488 28.85 -0.75 22.27
N ARG A 489 30.11 -0.35 22.02
CA ARG A 489 30.65 0.99 22.28
C ARG A 489 30.27 1.89 21.09
N GLY A 490 29.80 3.10 21.37
CA GLY A 490 29.38 4.05 20.33
C GLY A 490 30.57 4.55 19.50
N LEU A 491 30.33 4.85 18.22
CA LEU A 491 31.33 5.50 17.35
C LEU A 491 31.64 6.91 17.85
N ASP A 492 32.91 7.29 17.79
CA ASP A 492 33.50 8.41 18.53
C ASP A 492 33.19 9.79 17.91
N VAL A 493 31.91 10.18 17.92
CA VAL A 493 31.52 11.57 17.73
C VAL A 493 31.66 12.27 19.08
N LYS A 494 32.66 13.16 19.19
CA LYS A 494 32.95 13.92 20.42
C LYS A 494 31.68 14.47 21.05
N GLN A 495 31.46 14.08 22.30
CA GLN A 495 30.18 14.23 22.98
C GLN A 495 29.70 15.69 23.08
N GLU A 496 30.63 16.66 23.11
CA GLU A 496 30.33 18.10 23.16
C GLU A 496 29.87 18.71 21.82
N GLU A 497 30.27 18.12 20.68
CA GLU A 497 29.96 18.64 19.32
C GLU A 497 28.57 18.18 18.82
N LEU A 498 27.98 17.14 19.44
CA LEU A 498 26.69 16.54 19.06
C LEU A 498 25.51 17.53 19.01
N GLY A 499 25.52 18.54 19.89
CA GLY A 499 24.45 19.55 19.96
C GLY A 499 24.39 20.48 18.75
N ASP A 500 25.55 20.89 18.22
CA ASP A 500 25.59 21.67 16.97
C ASP A 500 25.31 20.78 15.75
N LEU A 501 25.72 19.51 15.81
CA LEU A 501 25.53 18.56 14.72
C LEU A 501 24.05 18.23 14.50
N VAL A 502 23.25 18.00 15.55
CA VAL A 502 21.81 17.70 15.37
C VAL A 502 21.04 18.89 14.78
N ASP A 503 21.31 20.12 15.21
CA ASP A 503 20.66 21.31 14.66
C ASP A 503 21.06 21.58 13.20
N LYS A 504 22.35 21.36 12.87
CA LYS A 504 22.89 21.45 11.51
C LYS A 504 22.25 20.42 10.58
N GLU A 505 22.14 19.17 11.01
CA GLU A 505 21.61 18.08 10.18
C GLU A 505 20.08 18.17 10.02
N MET A 506 19.34 18.59 11.06
CA MET A 506 17.92 18.93 10.93
C MET A 506 17.69 20.11 9.97
N ALA A 507 18.58 21.11 9.94
CA ALA A 507 18.52 22.21 8.97
C ALA A 507 18.88 21.76 7.55
N ALA A 508 19.89 20.91 7.38
CA ALA A 508 20.29 20.35 6.09
C ALA A 508 19.17 19.49 5.48
N THR A 509 18.54 18.62 6.28
CA THR A 509 17.38 17.81 5.85
C THR A 509 16.20 18.68 5.43
N ALA A 510 15.90 19.74 6.18
CA ALA A 510 14.85 20.69 5.78
C ALA A 510 15.18 21.35 4.42
N ALA A 511 16.40 21.84 4.24
CA ALA A 511 16.83 22.44 2.97
C ALA A 511 16.82 21.45 1.79
N ALA A 512 17.16 20.18 2.02
CA ALA A 512 17.07 19.12 1.02
C ALA A 512 15.61 18.87 0.57
N ILE A 513 14.65 18.90 1.50
CA ILE A 513 13.22 18.73 1.18
C ILE A 513 12.66 19.94 0.40
N GLU A 514 13.07 21.16 0.74
CA GLU A 514 12.68 22.36 -0.04
C GLU A 514 13.25 22.28 -1.47
N THR A 515 14.53 21.90 -1.61
CA THR A 515 15.21 21.73 -2.90
C THR A 515 14.57 20.61 -3.74
N ALA A 516 14.15 19.52 -3.09
CA ALA A 516 13.40 18.44 -3.70
C ALA A 516 12.02 18.93 -4.21
N ALA A 517 11.28 19.70 -3.41
CA ALA A 517 10.01 20.29 -3.80
C ALA A 517 10.14 21.23 -5.01
N THR A 518 11.09 22.17 -5.00
CA THR A 518 11.31 23.09 -6.13
C THR A 518 11.71 22.35 -7.40
N ARG A 519 12.51 21.28 -7.31
CA ARG A 519 12.87 20.46 -8.48
C ARG A 519 11.66 19.68 -9.04
N ILE A 520 10.70 19.27 -8.22
CA ILE A 520 9.44 18.68 -8.70
C ILE A 520 8.57 19.73 -9.41
N GLU A 521 8.49 20.96 -8.90
CA GLU A 521 7.79 22.07 -9.56
C GLU A 521 8.43 22.45 -10.91
N GLU A 522 9.78 22.46 -10.98
CA GLU A 522 10.50 22.55 -12.26
C GLU A 522 10.14 21.41 -13.22
N MET A 523 10.10 20.16 -12.75
CA MET A 523 9.72 19.00 -13.58
C MET A 523 8.27 19.10 -14.09
N LEU A 524 7.33 19.60 -13.28
CA LEU A 524 5.96 19.89 -13.71
C LEU A 524 5.94 20.93 -14.84
N SER A 525 6.73 22.00 -14.72
CA SER A 525 6.83 23.02 -15.78
C SER A 525 7.43 22.47 -17.08
N LYS A 526 8.44 21.59 -16.98
CA LYS A 526 9.11 20.95 -18.13
C LYS A 526 8.20 19.93 -18.80
N ALA A 527 7.47 19.12 -18.03
CA ALA A 527 6.47 18.18 -18.56
C ALA A 527 5.37 18.93 -19.34
N ARG A 528 4.79 20.00 -18.76
CA ARG A 528 3.78 20.85 -19.43
C ARG A 528 4.24 21.48 -20.75
N ALA A 529 5.55 21.69 -20.92
CA ALA A 529 6.11 22.29 -22.13
C ALA A 529 6.55 21.25 -23.18
N GLY A 530 6.81 19.99 -22.79
CA GLY A 530 7.40 18.97 -23.66
C GLY A 530 6.55 17.72 -23.89
N ASP A 531 5.61 17.38 -23.01
CA ASP A 531 4.73 16.22 -23.11
C ASP A 531 3.32 16.60 -23.59
N THR A 532 2.66 15.67 -24.28
CA THR A 532 1.30 15.88 -24.83
C THR A 532 0.40 14.66 -24.61
N GLY A 533 -0.90 14.91 -24.41
CA GLY A 533 -1.91 13.85 -24.25
C GLY A 533 -1.70 13.02 -22.99
N VAL A 534 -1.98 11.71 -23.06
CA VAL A 534 -1.96 10.80 -21.90
C VAL A 534 -0.61 10.79 -21.16
N LYS A 535 0.53 10.98 -21.85
CA LYS A 535 1.84 11.07 -21.18
C LYS A 535 1.93 12.27 -20.23
N LEU A 536 1.40 13.43 -20.65
CA LEU A 536 1.35 14.62 -19.80
C LEU A 536 0.43 14.39 -18.59
N GLU A 537 -0.76 13.83 -18.81
CA GLU A 537 -1.74 13.55 -17.76
C GLU A 537 -1.20 12.62 -16.66
N VAL A 538 -0.47 11.56 -17.05
CA VAL A 538 0.20 10.65 -16.12
C VAL A 538 1.37 11.34 -15.40
N ASN A 539 2.22 12.07 -16.14
CA ASN A 539 3.36 12.77 -15.55
C ASN A 539 2.93 13.87 -14.56
N GLU A 540 1.84 14.61 -14.83
CA GLU A 540 1.26 15.56 -13.88
C GLU A 540 0.70 14.89 -12.62
N ARG A 541 -0.02 13.77 -12.75
CA ARG A 541 -0.51 13.01 -11.58
C ARG A 541 0.62 12.53 -10.69
N ILE A 542 1.68 11.99 -11.28
CA ILE A 542 2.82 11.44 -10.54
C ILE A 542 3.58 12.55 -9.84
N LEU A 543 3.98 13.61 -10.56
CA LEU A 543 4.72 14.72 -9.97
C LEU A 543 3.87 15.50 -8.95
N GLY A 544 2.57 15.66 -9.17
CA GLY A 544 1.64 16.22 -8.17
C GLY A 544 1.57 15.37 -6.90
N SER A 545 1.58 14.03 -7.03
CA SER A 545 1.65 13.12 -5.87
C SER A 545 2.98 13.25 -5.12
N CYS A 546 4.11 13.32 -5.84
CA CYS A 546 5.43 13.57 -5.25
C CYS A 546 5.52 14.94 -4.56
N THR A 547 4.85 15.97 -5.12
CA THR A 547 4.77 17.32 -4.53
C THR A 547 4.04 17.28 -3.19
N GLY A 548 2.85 16.66 -3.14
CA GLY A 548 2.09 16.50 -1.90
C GLY A 548 2.84 15.71 -0.83
N LEU A 549 3.58 14.67 -1.25
CA LEU A 549 4.45 13.89 -0.37
C LEU A 549 5.60 14.73 0.20
N MET A 550 6.32 15.50 -0.62
CA MET A 550 7.36 16.43 -0.13
C MET A 550 6.80 17.48 0.84
N GLN A 551 5.63 18.06 0.54
CA GLN A 551 4.98 19.04 1.42
C GLN A 551 4.57 18.43 2.77
N ALA A 552 4.05 17.20 2.80
CA ALA A 552 3.75 16.49 4.04
C ALA A 552 5.02 16.21 4.87
N ILE A 553 6.10 15.80 4.21
CA ILE A 553 7.39 15.47 4.84
C ILE A 553 8.09 16.73 5.38
N ARG A 554 8.04 17.85 4.66
CA ARG A 554 8.48 19.18 5.13
C ARG A 554 7.80 19.54 6.46
N VAL A 555 6.48 19.42 6.52
CA VAL A 555 5.69 19.70 7.73
C VAL A 555 6.03 18.74 8.88
N LEU A 556 6.32 17.47 8.58
CA LEU A 556 6.76 16.47 9.57
C LEU A 556 8.15 16.79 10.14
N VAL A 557 9.12 17.19 9.31
CA VAL A 557 10.48 17.54 9.76
C VAL A 557 10.48 18.81 10.62
N LEU A 558 9.68 19.82 10.24
CA LEU A 558 9.47 21.01 11.08
C LEU A 558 8.85 20.65 12.44
N ALA A 559 7.78 19.85 12.44
CA ALA A 559 7.13 19.39 13.68
C ALA A 559 8.05 18.49 14.54
N SER A 560 8.95 17.72 13.93
CA SER A 560 10.00 16.97 14.62
C SER A 560 11.01 17.91 15.28
N LYS A 561 11.47 18.96 14.58
CA LYS A 561 12.38 19.98 15.14
C LYS A 561 11.74 20.73 16.32
N ASP A 562 10.46 21.09 16.21
CA ASP A 562 9.72 21.73 17.31
C ASP A 562 9.58 20.81 18.52
N LEU A 563 9.30 19.51 18.30
CA LEU A 563 9.22 18.52 19.37
C LEU A 563 10.59 18.25 20.04
N GLN A 564 11.68 18.21 19.27
CA GLN A 564 13.04 18.11 19.81
C GLN A 564 13.35 19.31 20.72
N ARG A 565 13.03 20.53 20.28
CA ARG A 565 13.16 21.75 21.07
C ARG A 565 12.34 21.69 22.37
N GLU A 566 11.08 21.25 22.32
CA GLU A 566 10.23 21.07 23.51
C GLU A 566 10.88 20.10 24.52
N ILE A 567 11.41 18.96 24.06
CA ILE A 567 12.09 17.95 24.90
C ILE A 567 13.36 18.52 25.53
N VAL A 568 14.13 19.31 24.79
CA VAL A 568 15.35 19.96 25.29
C VAL A 568 15.02 21.05 26.32
N GLU A 569 14.04 21.90 26.05
CA GLU A 569 13.64 23.00 26.95
C GLU A 569 13.04 22.47 28.27
N SER A 570 12.19 21.43 28.20
CA SER A 570 11.63 20.78 29.39
C SER A 570 12.63 19.89 30.13
N GLY A 571 13.57 19.25 29.42
CA GLY A 571 14.50 18.27 29.99
C GLY A 571 15.83 18.82 30.51
N ARG A 572 16.29 19.99 30.06
CA ARG A 572 17.64 20.51 30.40
C ARG A 572 17.76 21.11 31.80
N GLY A 573 16.66 21.61 32.37
CA GLY A 573 16.70 22.38 33.63
C GLY A 573 17.65 23.57 33.52
N ALA A 574 18.69 23.61 34.37
CA ALA A 574 19.72 24.65 34.37
C ALA A 574 20.81 24.46 33.29
N ALA A 575 20.90 23.30 32.64
CA ALA A 575 21.93 23.02 31.64
C ALA A 575 21.67 23.74 30.31
N SER A 576 22.72 23.96 29.51
CA SER A 576 22.58 24.43 28.13
C SER A 576 21.98 23.34 27.21
N PRO A 577 21.37 23.73 26.07
CA PRO A 577 20.91 22.77 25.05
C PRO A 577 22.01 21.81 24.57
N LYS A 578 23.24 22.31 24.38
CA LYS A 578 24.39 21.49 23.95
C LYS A 578 24.74 20.42 24.97
N GLU A 579 24.84 20.79 26.25
CA GLU A 579 25.03 19.81 27.33
C GLU A 579 23.89 18.78 27.40
N PHE A 580 22.65 19.17 27.13
CA PHE A 580 21.53 18.22 27.14
C PHE A 580 21.65 17.20 26.00
N TYR A 581 22.03 17.63 24.79
CA TYR A 581 22.32 16.72 23.69
C TYR A 581 23.56 15.83 23.96
N ALA A 582 24.60 16.39 24.58
CA ALA A 582 25.81 15.66 25.01
C ALA A 582 25.48 14.57 26.05
N LYS A 583 24.78 14.94 27.14
CA LYS A 583 24.34 14.03 28.21
C LYS A 583 23.39 12.93 27.72
N ASN A 584 22.82 13.07 26.53
CA ASN A 584 21.88 12.14 25.92
C ASN A 584 22.36 11.64 24.54
N SER A 585 23.68 11.46 24.37
CA SER A 585 24.33 11.21 23.08
C SER A 585 23.60 10.22 22.17
N ARG A 586 23.28 9.00 22.65
CA ARG A 586 22.56 7.96 21.90
C ARG A 586 21.21 8.40 21.31
N TRP A 587 20.51 9.34 21.96
CA TRP A 587 19.27 9.91 21.43
C TRP A 587 19.58 10.93 20.31
N THR A 588 20.57 11.79 20.53
CA THR A 588 21.07 12.77 19.56
C THR A 588 21.63 12.09 18.29
N GLU A 589 22.42 11.03 18.44
CA GLU A 589 22.93 10.16 17.38
C GLU A 589 21.77 9.55 16.56
N GLY A 590 20.74 9.03 17.24
CA GLY A 590 19.54 8.48 16.60
C GLY A 590 18.74 9.52 15.80
N LEU A 591 18.62 10.76 16.32
CA LEU A 591 18.01 11.88 15.61
C LEU A 591 18.82 12.29 14.37
N ILE A 592 20.15 12.42 14.50
CA ILE A 592 21.05 12.75 13.39
C ILE A 592 20.94 11.71 12.28
N SER A 593 21.00 10.41 12.62
CA SER A 593 20.91 9.31 11.67
C SER A 593 19.55 9.28 10.95
N ALA A 594 18.45 9.38 11.70
CA ALA A 594 17.10 9.40 11.11
C ALA A 594 16.85 10.64 10.24
N SER A 595 17.36 11.81 10.65
CA SER A 595 17.29 13.03 9.84
C SER A 595 18.01 12.86 8.51
N LYS A 596 19.26 12.37 8.52
CA LYS A 596 20.05 12.09 7.31
C LYS A 596 19.33 11.17 6.34
N ALA A 597 18.72 10.09 6.84
CA ALA A 597 17.96 9.16 6.02
C ALA A 597 16.79 9.84 5.29
N VAL A 598 16.08 10.78 5.94
CA VAL A 598 15.00 11.57 5.30
C VAL A 598 15.54 12.49 4.21
N GLY A 599 16.66 13.20 4.45
CA GLY A 599 17.25 14.12 3.46
C GLY A 599 17.78 13.39 2.21
N TRP A 600 18.41 12.22 2.40
CA TRP A 600 18.81 11.35 1.31
C TRP A 600 17.60 10.79 0.55
N GLY A 601 16.59 10.27 1.26
CA GLY A 601 15.36 9.76 0.65
C GLY A 601 14.62 10.81 -0.19
N ALA A 602 14.59 12.07 0.26
CA ALA A 602 14.00 13.17 -0.50
C ALA A 602 14.73 13.41 -1.83
N THR A 603 16.06 13.36 -1.82
CA THR A 603 16.89 13.54 -3.01
C THR A 603 16.68 12.39 -4.00
N VAL A 604 16.83 11.15 -3.54
CA VAL A 604 16.73 9.93 -4.36
C VAL A 604 15.32 9.76 -4.96
N MET A 605 14.26 10.10 -4.22
CA MET A 605 12.89 10.07 -4.73
C MET A 605 12.67 11.08 -5.88
N VAL A 606 13.32 12.24 -5.83
CA VAL A 606 13.25 13.24 -6.90
C VAL A 606 14.04 12.82 -8.14
N ASP A 607 15.23 12.22 -7.98
CA ASP A 607 15.98 11.65 -9.09
C ASP A 607 15.20 10.50 -9.77
N ALA A 608 14.54 9.64 -8.99
CA ALA A 608 13.66 8.61 -9.53
C ALA A 608 12.45 9.19 -10.29
N ALA A 609 11.83 10.26 -9.78
CA ALA A 609 10.72 10.94 -10.46
C ALA A 609 11.15 11.60 -11.77
N ASP A 610 12.35 12.20 -11.81
CA ASP A 610 12.96 12.80 -13.01
C ASP A 610 13.19 11.74 -14.10
N LEU A 611 13.79 10.61 -13.72
CA LEU A 611 14.01 9.49 -14.63
C LEU A 611 12.69 8.91 -15.17
N VAL A 612 11.66 8.77 -14.33
CA VAL A 612 10.31 8.31 -14.75
C VAL A 612 9.67 9.27 -15.76
N VAL A 613 9.68 10.58 -15.48
CA VAL A 613 9.07 11.60 -16.36
C VAL A 613 9.80 11.69 -17.71
N GLN A 614 11.13 11.53 -17.70
CA GLN A 614 11.96 11.40 -18.90
C GLN A 614 11.76 10.07 -19.66
N GLY A 615 11.01 9.11 -19.12
CA GLY A 615 10.81 7.79 -19.72
C GLY A 615 12.05 6.88 -19.69
N LYS A 616 12.96 7.11 -18.73
CA LYS A 616 14.23 6.38 -18.55
C LYS A 616 14.26 5.50 -17.30
N GLY A 617 13.47 5.84 -16.28
CA GLY A 617 13.31 5.08 -15.03
C GLY A 617 11.95 4.40 -14.96
N THR A 618 11.81 3.50 -13.99
CA THR A 618 10.62 2.67 -13.78
C THR A 618 9.71 3.23 -12.68
N PHE A 619 8.40 3.00 -12.78
CA PHE A 619 7.46 3.39 -11.72
C PHE A 619 7.71 2.61 -10.43
N GLU A 620 8.26 1.41 -10.55
CA GLU A 620 8.71 0.53 -9.48
C GLU A 620 9.83 1.16 -8.64
N GLU A 621 10.85 1.74 -9.27
CA GLU A 621 11.92 2.47 -8.57
C GLU A 621 11.34 3.67 -7.78
N LEU A 622 10.48 4.47 -8.41
CA LEU A 622 9.82 5.60 -7.74
C LEU A 622 8.93 5.16 -6.57
N MET A 623 8.21 4.03 -6.70
CA MET A 623 7.43 3.43 -5.60
C MET A 623 8.32 2.91 -4.47
N VAL A 624 9.53 2.41 -4.76
CA VAL A 624 10.49 2.01 -3.72
C VAL A 624 11.00 3.25 -2.97
N CYS A 625 11.47 4.28 -3.67
CA CYS A 625 11.95 5.51 -3.05
C CYS A 625 10.86 6.19 -2.19
N SER A 626 9.62 6.21 -2.66
CA SER A 626 8.44 6.71 -1.92
C SER A 626 8.13 5.91 -0.65
N ARG A 627 8.45 4.61 -0.60
CA ARG A 627 8.31 3.77 0.60
C ARG A 627 9.50 3.89 1.55
N GLU A 628 10.71 4.05 1.03
CA GLU A 628 11.92 4.21 1.85
C GLU A 628 11.90 5.55 2.61
N ILE A 629 11.55 6.65 1.95
CA ILE A 629 11.38 7.95 2.61
C ILE A 629 10.23 7.94 3.65
N ALA A 630 9.20 7.12 3.44
CA ALA A 630 8.15 6.89 4.43
C ALA A 630 8.69 6.16 5.68
N ALA A 631 9.55 5.17 5.50
CA ALA A 631 10.21 4.48 6.60
C ALA A 631 11.17 5.40 7.36
N SER A 632 11.98 6.20 6.65
CA SER A 632 12.90 7.18 7.27
C SER A 632 12.17 8.25 8.07
N THR A 633 11.05 8.76 7.57
CA THR A 633 10.24 9.76 8.30
C THR A 633 9.52 9.17 9.51
N ALA A 634 9.04 7.93 9.42
CA ALA A 634 8.54 7.18 10.58
C ALA A 634 9.64 6.94 11.63
N GLN A 635 10.87 6.61 11.21
CA GLN A 635 12.04 6.48 12.09
C GLN A 635 12.40 7.80 12.78
N LEU A 636 12.35 8.94 12.07
CA LEU A 636 12.58 10.26 12.64
C LEU A 636 11.52 10.63 13.69
N VAL A 637 10.24 10.33 13.43
CA VAL A 637 9.16 10.50 14.42
C VAL A 637 9.35 9.58 15.63
N ALA A 638 9.78 8.33 15.43
CA ALA A 638 10.07 7.39 16.51
C ALA A 638 11.22 7.91 17.40
N ALA A 639 12.35 8.30 16.80
CA ALA A 639 13.49 8.90 17.51
C ALA A 639 13.09 10.18 18.27
N SER A 640 12.26 11.03 17.66
CA SER A 640 11.73 12.24 18.31
C SER A 640 10.86 11.94 19.54
N LYS A 641 10.16 10.81 19.59
CA LYS A 641 9.17 10.48 20.63
C LYS A 641 9.72 9.70 21.82
N VAL A 642 11.01 9.30 21.82
CA VAL A 642 11.64 8.48 22.88
C VAL A 642 11.55 9.10 24.29
N ARG A 643 11.34 10.42 24.42
CA ARG A 643 11.30 11.13 25.71
C ARG A 643 10.09 12.05 25.94
N THR A 644 9.05 11.96 25.12
CA THR A 644 7.86 12.82 25.29
C THR A 644 6.93 12.33 26.41
N SER A 645 6.49 13.22 27.29
CA SER A 645 5.25 12.98 28.05
C SER A 645 4.06 12.98 27.08
N ARG A 646 2.99 12.26 27.43
CA ARG A 646 1.93 11.86 26.49
C ARG A 646 0.94 12.99 26.09
N SER A 647 1.26 14.25 26.38
CA SER A 647 0.28 15.35 26.46
C SER A 647 0.69 16.69 25.81
N SER A 648 1.71 16.71 24.94
CA SER A 648 2.04 17.96 24.20
C SER A 648 1.31 18.07 22.85
N PRO A 649 0.99 19.31 22.39
CA PRO A 649 0.33 19.50 21.10
C PRO A 649 1.20 19.06 19.90
N ALA A 650 2.53 19.14 20.02
CA ALA A 650 3.46 18.67 18.99
C ALA A 650 3.45 17.13 18.85
N ALA A 651 3.31 16.40 19.96
CA ALA A 651 3.16 14.94 19.96
C ALA A 651 1.85 14.46 19.30
N LEU A 652 0.78 15.27 19.35
CA LEU A 652 -0.47 15.03 18.63
C LEU A 652 -0.33 15.32 17.12
N GLY A 653 0.25 16.47 16.75
CA GLY A 653 0.43 16.87 15.34
C GLY A 653 1.28 15.88 14.52
N THR A 654 2.33 15.32 15.14
CA THR A 654 3.16 14.27 14.51
C THR A 654 2.43 12.92 14.41
N SER A 655 1.56 12.59 15.37
CA SER A 655 0.85 11.29 15.37
C SER A 655 -0.35 11.25 14.42
N ALA A 656 -1.03 12.38 14.21
CA ALA A 656 -2.22 12.45 13.34
C ALA A 656 -1.86 12.48 11.83
N ARG A 657 -0.69 13.04 11.47
CA ARG A 657 -0.30 13.22 10.06
C ARG A 657 0.40 12.01 9.45
N GLY A 658 1.04 11.15 10.24
CA GLY A 658 1.69 9.93 9.74
C GLY A 658 0.75 8.89 9.12
N GLY A 659 -0.56 8.99 9.36
CA GLY A 659 -1.56 8.09 8.76
C GLY A 659 -2.07 8.50 7.37
N LEU A 660 -1.77 9.71 6.89
CA LEU A 660 -2.37 10.27 5.67
C LEU A 660 -1.52 10.04 4.41
N MET A 661 -0.98 8.82 4.23
CA MET A 661 0.06 8.56 3.23
C MET A 661 -0.10 7.26 2.42
N VAL A 662 -1.35 6.82 2.21
CA VAL A 662 -1.69 5.77 1.22
C VAL A 662 -2.90 6.21 0.40
N SER A 663 -2.64 6.92 -0.71
CA SER A 663 -3.63 7.24 -1.75
C SER A 663 -2.92 7.54 -3.08
N ILE A 664 -2.17 6.55 -3.58
CA ILE A 664 -1.73 6.56 -4.99
C ILE A 664 -2.91 6.09 -5.84
N SER A 665 -3.34 6.92 -6.78
CA SER A 665 -4.46 6.65 -7.69
C SER A 665 -4.16 5.43 -8.56
N THR A 666 -4.97 4.37 -8.45
CA THR A 666 -4.96 3.27 -9.44
C THR A 666 -5.67 3.72 -10.71
N ASP A 667 -5.02 3.61 -11.87
CA ASP A 667 -5.58 4.08 -13.14
C ASP A 667 -6.91 3.39 -13.50
N SER A 668 -7.88 4.20 -13.93
CA SER A 668 -9.18 3.75 -14.42
C SER A 668 -9.07 3.38 -15.90
N MET A 669 -8.82 2.10 -16.19
CA MET A 669 -8.82 1.60 -17.58
C MET A 669 -10.21 1.73 -18.22
N ASP A 670 -10.33 2.58 -19.25
CA ASP A 670 -11.55 2.71 -20.03
C ASP A 670 -11.59 1.71 -21.20
N PHE A 671 -12.55 0.79 -21.15
CA PHE A 671 -12.76 -0.26 -22.15
C PHE A 671 -13.82 0.09 -23.20
N SER A 672 -14.41 1.30 -23.16
CA SER A 672 -15.63 1.67 -23.90
C SER A 672 -15.54 1.66 -25.44
N SER A 673 -14.35 1.40 -26.01
CA SER A 673 -14.08 1.47 -27.46
C SER A 673 -13.70 0.13 -28.11
N MET A 674 -13.55 -0.96 -27.36
CA MET A 674 -12.94 -2.20 -27.87
C MET A 674 -13.94 -3.36 -28.05
N THR A 675 -13.78 -4.11 -29.15
CA THR A 675 -14.62 -5.30 -29.42
C THR A 675 -14.16 -6.50 -28.58
N LEU A 676 -15.08 -7.44 -28.30
CA LEU A 676 -14.84 -8.63 -27.47
C LEU A 676 -13.59 -9.44 -27.90
N THR A 677 -13.33 -9.55 -29.21
CA THR A 677 -12.16 -10.26 -29.75
C THR A 677 -10.85 -9.49 -29.50
N GLN A 678 -10.88 -8.15 -29.57
CA GLN A 678 -9.72 -7.32 -29.23
C GLN A 678 -9.44 -7.34 -27.73
N ILE A 679 -10.50 -7.32 -26.90
CA ILE A 679 -10.39 -7.46 -25.43
C ILE A 679 -9.76 -8.82 -25.08
N LYS A 680 -10.25 -9.94 -25.62
CA LYS A 680 -9.62 -11.25 -25.37
C LYS A 680 -8.18 -11.36 -25.86
N ARG A 681 -7.82 -10.65 -26.93
CA ARG A 681 -6.43 -10.58 -27.38
C ARG A 681 -5.57 -9.79 -26.39
N GLN A 682 -6.00 -8.60 -25.97
CA GLN A 682 -5.32 -7.83 -24.92
C GLN A 682 -5.26 -8.58 -23.59
N GLU A 683 -6.28 -9.34 -23.22
CA GLU A 683 -6.31 -10.21 -22.03
C GLU A 683 -5.17 -11.23 -22.11
N MET A 684 -5.02 -11.93 -23.24
CA MET A 684 -3.97 -12.92 -23.44
C MET A 684 -2.57 -12.29 -23.56
N ASP A 685 -2.44 -11.18 -24.29
CA ASP A 685 -1.19 -10.39 -24.37
C ASP A 685 -0.79 -9.84 -22.99
N SER A 686 -1.76 -9.51 -22.13
CA SER A 686 -1.53 -9.09 -20.74
C SER A 686 -1.19 -10.25 -19.81
N GLN A 687 -1.80 -11.43 -19.98
CA GLN A 687 -1.43 -12.64 -19.23
C GLN A 687 0.01 -13.07 -19.53
N VAL A 688 0.44 -12.99 -20.81
CA VAL A 688 1.85 -13.18 -21.20
C VAL A 688 2.73 -12.14 -20.51
N ARG A 689 2.36 -10.86 -20.56
CA ARG A 689 3.12 -9.78 -19.89
C ARG A 689 3.19 -9.96 -18.36
N VAL A 690 2.15 -10.48 -17.71
CA VAL A 690 2.19 -10.82 -16.27
C VAL A 690 3.22 -11.90 -16.00
N LEU A 691 3.26 -12.98 -16.78
CA LEU A 691 4.27 -14.04 -16.63
C LEU A 691 5.70 -13.54 -16.92
N GLU A 692 5.86 -12.62 -17.87
CA GLU A 692 7.14 -11.94 -18.13
C GLU A 692 7.56 -11.05 -16.93
N LEU A 693 6.64 -10.29 -16.37
CA LEU A 693 6.87 -9.43 -15.20
C LEU A 693 7.11 -10.23 -13.91
N GLU A 694 6.44 -11.36 -13.70
CA GLU A 694 6.72 -12.28 -12.58
C GLU A 694 8.14 -12.86 -12.67
N ASN A 695 8.57 -13.25 -13.88
CA ASN A 695 9.93 -13.73 -14.16
C ASN A 695 10.98 -12.63 -13.96
N GLN A 696 10.71 -11.39 -14.41
CA GLN A 696 11.56 -10.23 -14.16
C GLN A 696 11.63 -9.88 -12.66
N LEU A 697 10.48 -9.84 -11.97
CA LEU A 697 10.39 -9.61 -10.52
C LEU A 697 11.17 -10.68 -9.73
N GLN A 698 11.13 -11.94 -10.14
CA GLN A 698 11.88 -13.00 -9.48
C GLN A 698 13.40 -12.87 -9.70
N LYS A 699 13.83 -12.41 -10.88
CA LYS A 699 15.25 -12.08 -11.16
C LYS A 699 15.70 -10.86 -10.35
N GLU A 700 14.92 -9.79 -10.31
CA GLU A 700 15.24 -8.59 -9.55
C GLU A 700 15.19 -8.83 -8.04
N ARG A 701 14.33 -9.72 -7.54
CA ARG A 701 14.39 -10.22 -6.15
C ARG A 701 15.69 -10.95 -5.86
N GLN A 702 16.18 -11.80 -6.77
CA GLN A 702 17.46 -12.48 -6.60
C GLN A 702 18.62 -11.48 -6.62
N LYS A 703 18.66 -10.57 -7.61
CA LYS A 703 19.64 -9.49 -7.75
C LYS A 703 19.62 -8.52 -6.56
N LEU A 704 18.46 -8.22 -5.98
CA LEU A 704 18.33 -7.46 -4.73
C LEU A 704 18.89 -8.23 -3.52
N GLY A 705 18.71 -9.56 -3.49
CA GLY A 705 19.36 -10.42 -2.49
C GLY A 705 20.88 -10.41 -2.61
N GLU A 706 21.40 -10.49 -3.84
CA GLU A 706 22.84 -10.40 -4.15
C GLU A 706 23.41 -9.00 -3.84
N LEU A 707 22.68 -7.92 -4.15
CA LEU A 707 23.05 -6.54 -3.78
C LEU A 707 23.03 -6.32 -2.27
N ARG A 708 22.05 -6.87 -1.54
CA ARG A 708 22.03 -6.83 -0.07
C ARG A 708 23.20 -7.62 0.52
N LYS A 709 23.51 -8.81 -0.01
CA LYS A 709 24.71 -9.57 0.38
C LYS A 709 25.98 -8.73 0.18
N LYS A 710 26.14 -8.10 -0.99
CA LYS A 710 27.26 -7.18 -1.26
C LYS A 710 27.28 -5.93 -0.38
N HIS A 711 26.12 -5.41 0.02
CA HIS A 711 26.05 -4.28 0.96
C HIS A 711 26.58 -4.69 2.34
N TYR A 712 26.24 -5.87 2.84
CA TYR A 712 26.82 -6.40 4.09
C TYR A 712 28.31 -6.75 3.95
N GLU A 713 28.74 -7.31 2.82
CA GLU A 713 30.16 -7.56 2.53
C GLU A 713 30.96 -6.25 2.52
N LEU A 714 30.50 -5.23 1.79
CA LEU A 714 31.17 -3.93 1.71
C LEU A 714 31.11 -3.13 3.01
N ALA A 715 30.06 -3.30 3.83
CA ALA A 715 30.02 -2.75 5.18
C ALA A 715 31.11 -3.39 6.07
N GLY A 716 31.30 -4.71 6.00
CA GLY A 716 32.40 -5.40 6.66
C GLY A 716 33.77 -4.91 6.17
N VAL A 717 34.00 -4.83 4.85
CA VAL A 717 35.26 -4.30 4.30
C VAL A 717 35.52 -2.86 4.77
N ALA A 718 34.50 -2.00 4.84
CA ALA A 718 34.61 -0.64 5.37
C ALA A 718 34.92 -0.58 6.89
N GLU A 719 34.63 -1.64 7.63
CA GLU A 719 35.03 -1.84 9.04
C GLU A 719 36.40 -2.53 9.19
N GLY A 720 37.16 -2.72 8.08
CA GLY A 720 38.57 -3.12 8.10
C GLY A 720 38.87 -4.56 7.70
N TRP A 721 37.96 -5.24 7.00
CA TRP A 721 38.12 -6.63 6.56
C TRP A 721 38.80 -6.70 5.18
N GLU A 722 40.13 -6.54 5.10
CA GLU A 722 40.91 -6.85 3.88
C GLU A 722 41.34 -8.34 3.83
N ASP A 723 41.46 -8.89 2.61
CA ASP A 723 41.57 -10.33 2.36
C ASP A 723 42.89 -10.98 2.82
N GLY A 724 42.77 -12.02 3.65
CA GLY A 724 43.85 -12.96 3.96
C GLY A 724 43.86 -14.14 2.98
N GLU A 725 44.89 -14.21 2.14
CA GLU A 725 45.11 -15.09 0.98
C GLU A 725 44.48 -16.50 0.97
N CYS A 726 43.96 -16.89 -0.20
CA CYS A 726 43.34 -18.20 -0.46
C CYS A 726 44.37 -19.34 -0.60
N MET A 727 44.17 -20.45 0.13
CA MET A 727 44.81 -21.74 -0.12
C MET A 727 43.78 -22.90 -0.12
N PRO A 728 44.01 -23.99 -0.88
CA PRO A 728 42.92 -24.83 -1.40
C PRO A 728 42.55 -26.04 -0.51
N GLY A 729 41.25 -26.35 -0.43
CA GLY A 729 40.75 -27.49 0.37
C GLY A 729 39.27 -27.87 0.16
N LEU A 730 38.84 -28.13 -1.08
CA LEU A 730 37.53 -28.75 -1.35
C LEU A 730 37.53 -30.25 -0.99
N PRO A 731 36.47 -30.73 -0.33
CA PRO A 731 35.55 -31.65 -1.02
C PRO A 731 34.10 -31.11 -1.06
N PRO A 732 33.22 -31.67 -1.92
CA PRO A 732 32.00 -30.97 -2.33
C PRO A 732 30.75 -31.22 -1.45
N ARG A 733 29.99 -30.14 -1.26
CA ARG A 733 28.52 -30.06 -1.31
C ARG A 733 27.73 -31.33 -0.90
N ALA A 734 27.29 -31.36 0.36
CA ALA A 734 25.99 -31.96 0.68
C ALA A 734 24.88 -30.94 0.36
N GLU A 735 23.84 -31.35 -0.35
CA GLU A 735 22.67 -30.49 -0.63
C GLU A 735 21.56 -30.70 0.40
N ARG A 736 20.66 -29.69 0.49
CA ARG A 736 19.40 -29.69 1.25
C ARG A 736 19.61 -29.37 2.75
N GLU A 737 18.67 -28.75 3.44
CA GLU A 737 17.26 -28.54 3.09
C GLU A 737 16.86 -27.07 2.87
N ARG A 738 15.95 -26.86 1.89
CA ARG A 738 15.19 -25.61 1.79
C ARG A 738 13.95 -25.72 2.68
N SER A 739 14.01 -25.16 3.88
CA SER A 739 12.83 -24.98 4.74
C SER A 739 12.91 -23.64 5.49
N GLY A 740 11.78 -22.97 5.68
CA GLY A 740 11.68 -21.79 6.57
C GLY A 740 11.42 -20.42 5.95
N PHE A 741 11.64 -20.18 4.65
CA PHE A 741 11.37 -18.86 4.02
C PHE A 741 9.88 -18.65 3.66
N PHE A 742 9.00 -18.69 4.68
CA PHE A 742 7.58 -18.36 4.53
C PHE A 742 6.90 -17.86 5.82
N CYS A 743 7.51 -16.89 6.54
CA CYS A 743 6.78 -16.09 7.54
C CYS A 743 7.51 -14.80 7.95
N LEU A 744 7.41 -13.73 7.16
CA LEU A 744 7.63 -12.32 7.60
C LEU A 744 7.13 -11.32 6.55
N SER A 745 5.81 -11.29 6.33
CA SER A 745 5.14 -10.33 5.42
C SER A 745 3.72 -9.95 5.89
N LEU A 746 3.38 -10.22 7.15
CA LEU A 746 2.10 -9.91 7.77
C LEU A 746 2.33 -9.26 9.14
N LEU A 747 2.89 -8.05 9.14
CA LEU A 747 2.87 -7.11 10.27
C LEU A 747 3.40 -5.70 9.91
N PHE A 748 3.11 -5.17 8.71
CA PHE A 748 3.19 -3.72 8.41
C PHE A 748 2.54 -3.35 7.07
N GLN A 749 1.23 -3.03 7.10
CA GLN A 749 0.57 -1.96 6.33
C GLN A 749 -0.82 -1.70 6.95
N PRO A 750 -1.51 -0.57 6.63
CA PRO A 750 -2.56 -0.01 7.49
C PRO A 750 -3.92 -0.72 7.42
#